data_AF-A0A5M9NKN2-F1
#
_entry.id   AF-A0A5M9NKN2-F1
#
_cell.length_a   1.000
_cell.length_b   1.000
_cell.length_c   1.000
_cell.angle_alpha   90.00
_cell.angle_beta   90.00
_cell.angle_gamma   90.00
#
_symmetry.space_group_name_H-M   'P 1'
#
loop_
_entity.id
_entity.type
_entity.pdbx_description
1 polymer ?
#
loop_
_entity_poly.entity_id
_entity_poly.type
_entity_poly.pdbx_seq_one_letter_code
_entity_poly.pdbx_strand_id
1 'polypeptide(L)'
;MSATQSFPLTLLASSIPGALLAVSSFAASAQDFSATMREQQPSEVEISGFSTPTLKHSQTNFGGVGLMQMPTARMAPEGEFNLSASFNNEYYFYNVSLQLMPWLETTIRYTQVQDLLYSGGGDQDCSQNSFSGCNTLADKGIDFKVRLMEEGYYLPELSVGVRDFGGTGLFDGEFFAASKRFGPLDVTLGMGWGYMGTSGNITNPFCKASDQFCERPSDVKGNGGSVDFERWFKGDAAIYGGLEYQTPYKPLVLKLEYDSNDYSQDYPVNSGVDMTQHTPWNVGAVYRFSDWATAKVSYERGDTLTMGFDLTTNFNQIASVWRDTEAATLRPSEASSMGEVELAKLTQELETVAGYEQAQILVDDNTFIVKGEQVKYRNREVALERGLTVIANHVPDYIDTYKIVETSNAGELNQTAIDANQFKQVATYQYLDSDIQDAAHPSDVESKSAIAYHDGITYYDGRERFDVSVAPNLAQSFGSAENFYLYALGLYTNASFWATNNIELSGSLYINLIDNYDKFNYEIPTDGTAQTPRVRTLFRSYVDEPVRLDRLQLTWFEDYGSGIYTQAYGGYLESMFAGVGGEVLYRPYNSNWAIGADVTAISQRDPESWFGTFDEELQYHEKDQAYYKVIDKGTTGFVTGYYMPQWGFLSDTLFKVGVGKFLAGDIGTRIDFSKQFKSGVIAGAFVSLTDMTTEEYGEGSYTKGFYVSIPFDLITVKPSSSRSQFTWQPLTRDGGQVLNKQYNLFEQTDARSPWFQRPSSVK
;
A
#
# COMPACT_ATOMS: atom_id res chain seq x y z
N MET A 1 -14.99 -50.66 7.99
CA MET A 1 -15.29 -50.32 6.59
C MET A 1 -14.83 -48.90 6.37
N SER A 2 -13.80 -48.75 5.53
CA SER A 2 -13.10 -47.51 5.19
C SER A 2 -14.06 -46.48 4.57
N ALA A 3 -14.21 -45.31 5.19
CA ALA A 3 -14.84 -44.15 4.59
C ALA A 3 -13.72 -43.18 4.16
N THR A 4 -13.38 -43.25 2.88
CA THR A 4 -12.56 -42.27 2.17
C THR A 4 -13.31 -40.95 2.14
N GLN A 5 -12.87 -39.95 2.93
CA GLN A 5 -13.31 -38.57 2.76
C GLN A 5 -12.57 -37.96 1.58
N SER A 6 -13.32 -37.63 0.55
CA SER A 6 -12.86 -36.93 -0.65
C SER A 6 -12.72 -35.43 -0.39
N PHE A 7 -11.56 -34.87 -0.73
CA PHE A 7 -11.26 -33.43 -0.81
C PHE A 7 -12.38 -32.64 -1.53
N PRO A 8 -13.00 -31.63 -0.89
CA PRO A 8 -13.80 -30.65 -1.60
C PRO A 8 -12.90 -29.48 -2.04
N LEU A 9 -12.42 -29.52 -3.28
CA LEU A 9 -11.56 -28.50 -3.91
C LEU A 9 -12.32 -27.21 -4.32
N THR A 10 -13.51 -26.97 -3.77
CA THR A 10 -14.49 -26.01 -4.33
C THR A 10 -14.64 -24.70 -3.56
N LEU A 11 -13.87 -24.43 -2.50
CA LEU A 11 -14.00 -23.20 -1.71
C LEU A 11 -12.89 -22.15 -1.89
N LEU A 12 -11.80 -22.47 -2.61
CA LEU A 12 -10.65 -21.55 -2.79
C LEU A 12 -10.58 -20.87 -4.18
N ALA A 13 -11.53 -21.15 -5.07
CA ALA A 13 -11.48 -20.67 -6.46
C ALA A 13 -12.15 -19.30 -6.70
N SER A 14 -12.77 -18.66 -5.70
CA SER A 14 -13.67 -17.51 -5.96
C SER A 14 -13.30 -16.17 -5.32
N SER A 15 -12.34 -16.07 -4.39
CA SER A 15 -12.09 -14.80 -3.67
C SER A 15 -10.73 -14.14 -3.92
N ILE A 16 -9.67 -14.89 -4.24
CA ILE A 16 -8.34 -14.32 -4.51
C ILE A 16 -8.12 -13.99 -6.00
N PRO A 17 -8.66 -14.77 -6.97
CA PRO A 17 -8.59 -14.39 -8.37
C PRO A 17 -9.61 -13.29 -8.76
N GLY A 18 -10.73 -13.17 -8.05
CA GLY A 18 -11.85 -12.31 -8.46
C GLY A 18 -11.53 -10.81 -8.51
N ALA A 19 -10.63 -10.33 -7.65
CA ALA A 19 -10.20 -8.93 -7.64
C ALA A 19 -9.08 -8.62 -8.65
N LEU A 20 -8.34 -9.61 -9.12
CA LEU A 20 -7.28 -9.46 -10.14
C LEU A 20 -7.72 -9.87 -11.56
N LEU A 21 -8.74 -10.73 -11.70
CA LEU A 21 -9.29 -11.16 -12.99
C LEU A 21 -10.29 -10.18 -13.60
N ALA A 22 -10.77 -9.19 -12.84
CA ALA A 22 -11.66 -8.15 -13.38
C ALA A 22 -10.93 -7.10 -14.25
N VAL A 23 -9.60 -7.17 -14.40
CA VAL A 23 -8.80 -6.18 -15.15
C VAL A 23 -7.95 -6.81 -16.28
N SER A 24 -7.85 -8.13 -16.37
CA SER A 24 -7.05 -8.78 -17.43
C SER A 24 -7.89 -9.14 -18.67
N SER A 25 -8.40 -8.15 -19.40
CA SER A 25 -8.78 -8.33 -20.79
C SER A 25 -7.67 -7.78 -21.70
N PHE A 26 -6.62 -8.57 -21.91
CA PHE A 26 -5.63 -8.28 -22.95
C PHE A 26 -6.18 -8.74 -24.30
N ALA A 27 -6.38 -7.79 -25.21
CA ALA A 27 -6.62 -8.07 -26.61
C ALA A 27 -5.29 -8.47 -27.26
N ALA A 28 -5.17 -9.74 -27.67
CA ALA A 28 -4.16 -10.15 -28.62
C ALA A 28 -4.64 -9.74 -30.03
N SER A 29 -4.02 -8.74 -30.65
CA SER A 29 -4.14 -8.54 -32.11
C SER A 29 -2.94 -9.19 -32.80
N ALA A 30 -3.25 -10.22 -33.57
CA ALA A 30 -2.36 -10.77 -34.58
C ALA A 30 -2.66 -10.11 -35.93
N GLN A 31 -1.59 -10.04 -36.75
CA GLN A 31 -1.54 -9.71 -38.18
C GLN A 31 -1.35 -8.22 -38.53
N ASP A 32 -0.18 -7.93 -39.12
CA ASP A 32 -0.19 -7.63 -40.54
C ASP A 32 1.05 -8.14 -41.28
N PHE A 33 0.77 -8.77 -42.41
CA PHE A 33 1.69 -9.36 -43.37
C PHE A 33 1.77 -8.35 -44.53
N SER A 34 2.95 -7.81 -44.82
CA SER A 34 3.21 -7.24 -46.14
C SER A 34 4.66 -7.50 -46.53
N ALA A 35 4.81 -8.13 -47.68
CA ALA A 35 6.06 -8.62 -48.25
C ALA A 35 6.63 -7.64 -49.28
N THR A 36 7.91 -7.86 -49.58
CA THR A 36 8.75 -7.33 -50.70
C THR A 36 9.58 -6.07 -50.34
N MET A 37 10.90 -5.98 -50.58
CA MET A 37 11.83 -6.73 -51.46
C MET A 37 13.20 -6.97 -50.81
N ARG A 38 13.82 -8.08 -51.20
CA ARG A 38 15.18 -8.54 -50.87
C ARG A 38 16.26 -7.60 -51.40
N GLU A 39 17.25 -7.31 -50.56
CA GLU A 39 18.64 -7.15 -50.98
C GLU A 39 19.49 -8.14 -50.16
N GLN A 40 20.18 -9.05 -50.86
CA GLN A 40 20.98 -10.12 -50.25
C GLN A 40 22.30 -9.54 -49.73
N GLN A 41 22.50 -9.60 -48.42
CA GLN A 41 23.82 -9.57 -47.79
C GLN A 41 24.13 -10.92 -47.14
N PRO A 42 25.42 -11.32 -47.09
CA PRO A 42 25.82 -12.70 -46.91
C PRO A 42 25.38 -13.21 -45.55
N SER A 43 24.84 -14.43 -45.55
CA SER A 43 24.48 -15.19 -44.36
C SER A 43 25.68 -15.27 -43.41
N GLU A 44 25.71 -14.37 -42.43
CA GLU A 44 26.34 -14.68 -41.14
C GLU A 44 25.66 -15.95 -40.65
N VAL A 45 26.46 -16.98 -40.43
CA VAL A 45 26.06 -18.11 -39.63
C VAL A 45 25.76 -17.52 -38.26
N GLU A 46 24.48 -17.29 -37.96
CA GLU A 46 24.01 -17.22 -36.58
C GLU A 46 24.43 -18.54 -35.94
N ILE A 47 25.58 -18.52 -35.28
CA ILE A 47 25.84 -19.43 -34.20
C ILE A 47 24.76 -19.09 -33.19
N SER A 48 23.64 -19.81 -33.29
CA SER A 48 22.65 -19.93 -32.22
C SER A 48 23.44 -20.34 -30.98
N GLY A 49 23.89 -19.34 -30.22
CA GLY A 49 24.47 -19.57 -28.92
C GLY A 49 23.37 -20.22 -28.11
N PHE A 50 23.61 -21.44 -27.64
CA PHE A 50 22.80 -22.01 -26.57
C PHE A 50 22.96 -21.10 -25.35
N SER A 51 22.18 -20.02 -25.28
CA SER A 51 22.10 -19.20 -24.08
C SER A 51 21.40 -20.06 -23.04
N THR A 52 22.15 -20.50 -22.02
CA THR A 52 21.58 -21.24 -20.91
C THR A 52 20.52 -20.37 -20.24
N PRO A 53 19.34 -20.92 -19.88
CA PRO A 53 18.34 -20.15 -19.17
C PRO A 53 18.93 -19.49 -17.91
N THR A 54 18.61 -18.23 -17.69
CA THR A 54 19.03 -17.52 -16.47
C THR A 54 18.20 -18.04 -15.30
N LEU A 55 18.88 -18.56 -14.26
CA LEU A 55 18.23 -18.86 -12.98
C LEU A 55 17.57 -17.59 -12.44
N LYS A 56 16.24 -17.66 -12.29
CA LYS A 56 15.46 -16.76 -11.43
C LYS A 56 15.31 -17.47 -10.09
N HIS A 57 15.41 -16.73 -8.98
CA HIS A 57 15.14 -17.30 -7.66
C HIS A 57 13.63 -17.44 -7.45
N SER A 58 13.22 -18.11 -6.38
CA SER A 58 11.81 -18.35 -6.06
C SER A 58 11.57 -18.25 -4.55
N GLN A 59 10.30 -18.15 -4.18
CA GLN A 59 9.88 -17.93 -2.80
C GLN A 59 9.97 -19.23 -1.98
N THR A 60 10.31 -19.12 -0.69
CA THR A 60 10.18 -20.22 0.28
C THR A 60 8.71 -20.56 0.56
N ASN A 61 8.44 -21.57 1.37
CA ASN A 61 7.11 -21.87 1.91
C ASN A 61 6.60 -20.75 2.83
N PHE A 62 7.52 -20.04 3.47
CA PHE A 62 7.27 -18.94 4.40
C PHE A 62 7.24 -17.55 3.71
N GLY A 63 7.38 -17.50 2.39
CA GLY A 63 7.63 -16.27 1.63
C GLY A 63 9.09 -15.79 1.71
N GLY A 64 9.40 -14.71 1.01
CA GLY A 64 10.79 -14.27 0.77
C GLY A 64 11.59 -15.22 -0.12
N VAL A 65 12.63 -14.70 -0.78
CA VAL A 65 13.50 -15.49 -1.66
C VAL A 65 14.31 -16.52 -0.86
N GLY A 66 14.27 -17.79 -1.29
CA GLY A 66 15.05 -18.85 -0.68
C GLY A 66 14.91 -20.22 -1.35
N LEU A 67 15.22 -21.28 -0.59
CA LEU A 67 15.11 -22.68 -1.00
C LEU A 67 13.66 -23.18 -0.84
N MET A 68 13.38 -24.14 0.04
CA MET A 68 12.02 -24.58 0.37
C MET A 68 11.62 -24.03 1.74
N GLN A 69 12.38 -24.36 2.78
CA GLN A 69 12.17 -23.88 4.14
C GLN A 69 13.19 -22.78 4.51
N MET A 70 14.40 -22.90 3.97
CA MET A 70 15.56 -22.10 4.36
C MET A 70 15.77 -20.89 3.44
N PRO A 71 16.08 -19.71 4.00
CA PRO A 71 16.33 -18.50 3.22
C PRO A 71 17.72 -18.53 2.57
N THR A 72 17.86 -17.89 1.42
CA THR A 72 19.17 -17.69 0.76
C THR A 72 19.64 -16.24 0.93
N ALA A 73 20.87 -15.95 0.52
CA ALA A 73 21.36 -14.57 0.53
C ALA A 73 20.73 -13.71 -0.57
N ARG A 74 20.06 -14.35 -1.55
CA ARG A 74 19.60 -13.72 -2.80
C ARG A 74 18.43 -12.78 -2.59
N MET A 75 18.44 -11.71 -3.36
CA MET A 75 17.35 -10.74 -3.49
C MET A 75 16.63 -10.89 -4.82
N ALA A 76 15.33 -10.61 -4.83
CA ALA A 76 14.57 -10.37 -6.05
C ALA A 76 14.93 -8.99 -6.64
N PRO A 77 14.53 -8.68 -7.88
CA PRO A 77 14.62 -7.32 -8.42
C PRO A 77 13.78 -6.34 -7.59
N GLU A 78 14.27 -5.13 -7.37
CA GLU A 78 13.53 -4.07 -6.66
C GLU A 78 12.13 -3.88 -7.25
N GLY A 79 11.13 -3.77 -6.37
CA GLY A 79 9.72 -3.64 -6.73
C GLY A 79 9.04 -4.95 -7.07
N GLU A 80 9.74 -6.10 -7.07
CA GLU A 80 9.08 -7.40 -7.20
C GLU A 80 8.14 -7.62 -6.02
N PHE A 81 6.86 -7.79 -6.35
CA PHE A 81 5.78 -8.08 -5.44
C PHE A 81 5.26 -9.48 -5.73
N ASN A 82 5.17 -10.30 -4.69
CA ASN A 82 4.79 -11.70 -4.79
C ASN A 82 3.65 -12.05 -3.82
N LEU A 83 2.62 -12.71 -4.34
CA LEU A 83 1.60 -13.40 -3.55
C LEU A 83 1.88 -14.90 -3.64
N SER A 84 2.10 -15.55 -2.51
CA SER A 84 2.44 -16.97 -2.44
C SER A 84 1.47 -17.71 -1.54
N ALA A 85 1.10 -18.93 -1.94
CA ALA A 85 0.42 -19.88 -1.08
C ALA A 85 1.15 -21.23 -1.11
N SER A 86 1.42 -21.82 0.05
CA SER A 86 2.03 -23.15 0.20
C SER A 86 1.22 -23.99 1.17
N PHE A 87 1.06 -25.27 0.87
CA PHE A 87 0.16 -26.19 1.56
C PHE A 87 0.86 -27.53 1.83
N ASN A 88 0.79 -27.99 3.07
CA ASN A 88 1.04 -29.38 3.47
C ASN A 88 -0.04 -29.84 4.46
N ASN A 89 0.15 -30.96 5.15
CA ASN A 89 -0.89 -31.50 6.03
C ASN A 89 -1.04 -30.66 7.30
N GLU A 90 0.04 -30.08 7.81
CA GLU A 90 0.10 -29.39 9.09
C GLU A 90 -0.17 -27.89 8.95
N TYR A 91 0.29 -27.28 7.85
CA TYR A 91 0.32 -25.84 7.66
C TYR A 91 -0.14 -25.38 6.29
N TYR A 92 -0.97 -24.33 6.29
CA TYR A 92 -1.25 -23.51 5.12
C TYR A 92 -0.60 -22.14 5.30
N PHE A 93 0.34 -21.81 4.42
CA PHE A 93 1.05 -20.55 4.41
C PHE A 93 0.50 -19.64 3.32
N TYR A 94 0.14 -18.43 3.69
CA TYR A 94 -0.25 -17.35 2.77
C TYR A 94 0.70 -16.18 2.98
N ASN A 95 1.46 -15.81 1.94
CA ASN A 95 2.54 -14.85 2.05
C ASN A 95 2.38 -13.71 1.03
N VAL A 96 2.77 -12.52 1.45
CA VAL A 96 2.95 -11.34 0.61
C VAL A 96 4.39 -10.87 0.78
N SER A 97 5.20 -10.98 -0.27
CA SER A 97 6.61 -10.56 -0.25
C SER A 97 6.83 -9.37 -1.17
N LEU A 98 7.62 -8.40 -0.72
CA LEU A 98 7.99 -7.22 -1.48
C LEU A 98 9.51 -7.00 -1.39
N GLN A 99 10.17 -6.93 -2.54
CA GLN A 99 11.53 -6.42 -2.62
C GLN A 99 11.49 -4.89 -2.54
N LEU A 100 11.38 -4.37 -1.31
CA LEU A 100 11.17 -2.96 -1.02
C LEU A 100 12.33 -2.09 -1.51
N MET A 101 13.57 -2.52 -1.25
CA MET A 101 14.80 -1.88 -1.76
C MET A 101 15.68 -2.94 -2.43
N PRO A 102 16.68 -2.57 -3.25
CA PRO A 102 17.63 -3.54 -3.81
C PRO A 102 18.37 -4.38 -2.75
N TRP A 103 18.38 -3.90 -1.50
CA TRP A 103 19.03 -4.53 -0.35
C TRP A 103 18.05 -4.94 0.76
N LEU A 104 16.74 -4.66 0.65
CA LEU A 104 15.74 -4.96 1.68
C LEU A 104 14.54 -5.70 1.08
N GLU A 105 14.36 -6.94 1.51
CA GLU A 105 13.17 -7.75 1.25
C GLU A 105 12.32 -7.80 2.52
N THR A 106 11.01 -7.69 2.37
CA THR A 106 10.03 -7.76 3.46
C THR A 106 8.91 -8.73 3.12
N THR A 107 8.44 -9.49 4.11
CA THR A 107 7.38 -10.47 3.92
C THR A 107 6.35 -10.36 5.04
N ILE A 108 5.08 -10.46 4.69
CA ILE A 108 3.96 -10.64 5.61
C ILE A 108 3.38 -12.03 5.39
N ARG A 109 3.08 -12.76 6.46
CA ARG A 109 2.59 -14.13 6.42
C ARG A 109 1.39 -14.33 7.33
N TYR A 110 0.42 -15.10 6.85
CA TYR A 110 -0.53 -15.83 7.69
C TYR A 110 -0.29 -17.33 7.58
N THR A 111 -0.28 -18.02 8.71
CA THR A 111 -0.11 -19.47 8.80
C THR A 111 -1.32 -20.06 9.48
N GLN A 112 -2.05 -20.96 8.82
CA GLN A 112 -3.09 -21.77 9.47
C GLN A 112 -2.52 -23.12 9.88
N VAL A 113 -2.83 -23.54 11.11
CA VAL A 113 -2.33 -24.79 11.71
C VAL A 113 -3.45 -25.83 11.76
N GLN A 114 -3.53 -26.71 10.75
CA GLN A 114 -4.75 -27.46 10.41
C GLN A 114 -5.32 -28.31 11.56
N ASP A 115 -4.46 -28.91 12.39
CA ASP A 115 -4.89 -29.82 13.45
C ASP A 115 -5.34 -29.12 14.74
N LEU A 116 -5.28 -27.78 14.77
CA LEU A 116 -5.48 -26.98 15.98
C LEU A 116 -6.61 -25.97 15.81
N LEU A 117 -7.50 -25.92 16.80
CA LEU A 117 -8.53 -24.89 16.89
C LEU A 117 -7.93 -23.58 17.42
N TYR A 118 -8.48 -22.45 16.97
CA TYR A 118 -8.06 -21.12 17.39
C TYR A 118 -8.23 -20.90 18.90
N SER A 119 -9.32 -21.41 19.47
CA SER A 119 -9.54 -21.52 20.92
C SER A 119 -10.21 -22.86 21.25
N GLY A 120 -10.14 -23.29 22.52
CA GLY A 120 -10.72 -24.57 22.96
C GLY A 120 -9.69 -25.52 23.58
N GLY A 121 -10.16 -26.59 24.22
CA GLY A 121 -9.38 -27.47 25.11
C GLY A 121 -8.45 -28.47 24.43
N GLY A 122 -7.82 -28.12 23.29
CA GLY A 122 -6.87 -28.97 22.58
C GLY A 122 -7.46 -30.21 21.88
N ASP A 123 -8.77 -30.46 22.01
CA ASP A 123 -9.52 -31.43 21.22
C ASP A 123 -10.18 -30.77 20.00
N GLN A 124 -10.47 -31.54 18.95
CA GLN A 124 -11.17 -31.04 17.75
C GLN A 124 -12.68 -30.87 17.96
N ASP A 125 -13.19 -31.02 19.19
CA ASP A 125 -14.61 -30.80 19.50
C ASP A 125 -14.90 -29.30 19.67
N CYS A 126 -15.27 -28.66 18.57
CA CYS A 126 -15.67 -27.26 18.55
C CYS A 126 -17.13 -27.02 19.00
N SER A 127 -17.89 -28.05 19.42
CA SER A 127 -19.33 -27.91 19.71
C SER A 127 -19.65 -26.98 20.89
N GLN A 128 -18.70 -26.80 21.81
CA GLN A 128 -18.82 -25.92 22.98
C GLN A 128 -18.03 -24.61 22.84
N ASN A 129 -17.34 -24.40 21.71
CA ASN A 129 -16.48 -23.24 21.51
C ASN A 129 -17.27 -22.06 20.93
N SER A 130 -17.84 -21.23 21.80
CA SER A 130 -18.58 -20.03 21.39
C SER A 130 -17.70 -18.90 20.88
N PHE A 131 -16.39 -18.90 21.20
CA PHE A 131 -15.49 -17.82 20.82
C PHE A 131 -15.07 -17.92 19.35
N SER A 132 -14.35 -18.97 18.99
CA SER A 132 -13.80 -19.16 17.64
C SER A 132 -14.52 -20.24 16.82
N GLY A 133 -15.49 -20.94 17.39
CA GLY A 133 -16.14 -22.09 16.74
C GLY A 133 -15.12 -23.15 16.30
N CYS A 134 -15.30 -23.69 15.09
CA CYS A 134 -14.39 -24.65 14.49
C CYS A 134 -13.28 -23.98 13.65
N ASN A 135 -13.02 -22.69 13.86
CA ASN A 135 -11.97 -21.99 13.13
C ASN A 135 -10.60 -22.51 13.57
N THR A 136 -9.74 -22.75 12.59
CA THR A 136 -8.37 -23.23 12.78
C THR A 136 -7.49 -22.12 13.35
N LEU A 137 -6.51 -22.49 14.18
CA LEU A 137 -5.50 -21.57 14.69
C LEU A 137 -4.78 -20.89 13.53
N ALA A 138 -4.72 -19.56 13.59
CA ALA A 138 -4.04 -18.73 12.61
C ALA A 138 -2.98 -17.88 13.31
N ASP A 139 -1.75 -17.97 12.82
CA ASP A 139 -0.63 -17.14 13.24
C ASP A 139 -0.27 -16.12 12.17
N LYS A 140 0.30 -14.99 12.60
CA LYS A 140 0.67 -13.84 11.79
C LYS A 140 2.16 -13.57 11.98
N GLY A 141 2.91 -13.49 10.88
CA GLY A 141 4.36 -13.27 10.91
C GLY A 141 4.79 -12.12 10.00
N ILE A 142 5.82 -11.39 10.41
CA ILE A 142 6.47 -10.35 9.60
C ILE A 142 7.96 -10.64 9.56
N ASP A 143 8.50 -10.76 8.35
CA ASP A 143 9.89 -11.11 8.11
C ASP A 143 10.60 -9.98 7.36
N PHE A 144 11.90 -9.84 7.59
CA PHE A 144 12.76 -8.99 6.77
C PHE A 144 14.12 -9.64 6.49
N LYS A 145 14.69 -9.34 5.33
CA LYS A 145 16.03 -9.76 4.94
C LYS A 145 16.79 -8.56 4.36
N VAL A 146 18.00 -8.34 4.88
CA VAL A 146 18.90 -7.26 4.51
C VAL A 146 20.14 -7.84 3.84
N ARG A 147 20.42 -7.40 2.61
CA ARG A 147 21.65 -7.73 1.89
C ARG A 147 22.78 -6.87 2.39
N LEU A 148 23.80 -7.50 2.93
CA LEU A 148 24.99 -6.88 3.49
C LEU A 148 26.07 -6.68 2.41
N MET A 149 26.15 -7.59 1.45
CA MET A 149 27.18 -7.57 0.42
C MET A 149 26.67 -8.25 -0.87
N GLU A 150 26.95 -7.63 -2.02
CA GLU A 150 26.67 -8.23 -3.33
C GLU A 150 27.69 -9.32 -3.67
N GLU A 151 27.29 -10.27 -4.50
CA GLU A 151 28.21 -11.28 -5.02
C GLU A 151 29.32 -10.63 -5.87
N GLY A 152 30.58 -10.89 -5.49
CA GLY A 152 31.74 -10.52 -6.29
C GLY A 152 32.29 -11.69 -7.09
N TYR A 153 33.49 -11.56 -7.66
CA TYR A 153 34.15 -12.71 -8.31
C TYR A 153 34.53 -13.78 -7.26
N TYR A 154 35.18 -13.38 -6.16
CA TYR A 154 35.67 -14.29 -5.12
C TYR A 154 34.73 -14.48 -3.93
N LEU A 155 33.93 -13.47 -3.61
CA LEU A 155 33.08 -13.49 -2.42
C LEU A 155 31.62 -13.84 -2.79
N PRO A 156 30.89 -14.54 -1.91
CA PRO A 156 29.45 -14.76 -2.07
C PRO A 156 28.65 -13.50 -1.76
N GLU A 157 27.39 -13.46 -2.20
CA GLU A 157 26.41 -12.52 -1.67
C GLU A 157 26.11 -12.88 -0.20
N LEU A 158 25.99 -11.88 0.66
CA LEU A 158 25.73 -12.06 2.09
C LEU A 158 24.48 -11.32 2.50
N SER A 159 23.61 -12.00 3.26
CA SER A 159 22.42 -11.41 3.85
C SER A 159 22.22 -11.85 5.29
N VAL A 160 21.54 -11.00 6.04
CA VAL A 160 21.01 -11.27 7.37
C VAL A 160 19.50 -11.11 7.34
N GLY A 161 18.76 -11.92 8.07
CA GLY A 161 17.32 -11.73 8.18
C GLY A 161 16.76 -12.20 9.49
N VAL A 162 15.54 -11.74 9.75
CA VAL A 162 14.73 -12.09 10.91
C VAL A 162 13.37 -12.52 10.39
N ARG A 163 12.94 -13.70 10.82
CA ARG A 163 11.61 -14.25 10.63
C ARG A 163 10.79 -14.01 11.87
N ASP A 164 9.53 -13.63 11.67
CA ASP A 164 8.54 -13.43 12.73
C ASP A 164 8.99 -12.40 13.79
N PHE A 165 9.43 -11.23 13.35
CA PHE A 165 9.94 -10.17 14.25
C PHE A 165 8.82 -9.46 15.04
N GLY A 166 7.57 -9.56 14.58
CA GLY A 166 6.43 -8.79 15.09
C GLY A 166 5.12 -9.58 15.19
N GLY A 167 5.20 -10.92 15.19
CA GLY A 167 4.07 -11.83 15.36
C GLY A 167 3.98 -12.44 16.76
N THR A 168 3.51 -13.69 16.85
CA THR A 168 3.34 -14.40 18.14
C THR A 168 4.64 -15.08 18.62
N GLY A 169 5.65 -15.16 17.75
CA GLY A 169 6.93 -15.81 18.03
C GLY A 169 6.91 -17.31 17.72
N LEU A 170 5.85 -17.82 17.08
CA LEU A 170 5.71 -19.23 16.72
C LEU A 170 6.82 -19.69 15.74
N PHE A 171 7.25 -18.80 14.86
CA PHE A 171 8.29 -19.08 13.87
C PHE A 171 9.51 -18.15 14.05
N ASP A 172 9.76 -17.67 15.27
CA ASP A 172 10.82 -16.70 15.57
C ASP A 172 12.20 -17.24 15.20
N GLY A 173 12.93 -16.53 14.33
CA GLY A 173 14.24 -17.02 13.92
C GLY A 173 15.09 -15.96 13.25
N GLU A 174 16.39 -16.06 13.45
CA GLU A 174 17.36 -15.18 12.80
C GLU A 174 18.31 -16.01 11.94
N PHE A 175 18.83 -15.44 10.86
CA PHE A 175 19.77 -16.14 10.01
C PHE A 175 20.84 -15.25 9.39
N PHE A 176 21.97 -15.88 9.08
CA PHE A 176 22.91 -15.41 8.06
C PHE A 176 22.91 -16.38 6.90
N ALA A 177 22.96 -15.85 5.68
CA ALA A 177 23.07 -16.64 4.46
C ALA A 177 24.20 -16.11 3.57
N ALA A 178 24.92 -17.03 2.95
CA ALA A 178 25.93 -16.78 1.93
C ALA A 178 25.57 -17.57 0.66
N SER A 179 25.38 -16.88 -0.46
CA SER A 179 25.01 -17.51 -1.75
C SER A 179 26.03 -17.20 -2.84
N LYS A 180 26.36 -18.21 -3.64
CA LYS A 180 27.35 -18.13 -4.72
C LYS A 180 26.84 -18.81 -5.99
N ARG A 181 26.91 -18.11 -7.12
CA ARG A 181 26.43 -18.63 -8.40
C ARG A 181 27.57 -19.16 -9.27
N PHE A 182 27.38 -20.38 -9.74
CA PHE A 182 28.23 -21.08 -10.69
C PHE A 182 27.42 -21.43 -11.94
N GLY A 183 27.22 -20.43 -12.82
CA GLY A 183 26.44 -20.59 -14.05
C GLY A 183 24.95 -20.84 -13.74
N PRO A 184 24.39 -22.03 -14.09
CA PRO A 184 23.00 -22.40 -13.78
C PRO A 184 22.79 -22.89 -12.34
N LEU A 185 23.87 -23.13 -11.58
CA LEU A 185 23.82 -23.59 -10.20
C LEU A 185 24.03 -22.41 -9.24
N ASP A 186 23.20 -22.29 -8.22
CA ASP A 186 23.39 -21.38 -7.09
C ASP A 186 23.50 -22.19 -5.81
N VAL A 187 24.54 -21.93 -5.02
CA VAL A 187 24.85 -22.67 -3.79
C VAL A 187 24.74 -21.74 -2.62
N THR A 188 24.02 -22.16 -1.58
CA THR A 188 23.84 -21.41 -0.35
C THR A 188 24.38 -22.19 0.85
N LEU A 189 25.05 -21.47 1.74
CA LEU A 189 25.41 -21.91 3.08
C LEU A 189 24.93 -20.85 4.07
N GLY A 190 24.23 -21.26 5.11
CA GLY A 190 23.71 -20.35 6.12
C GLY A 190 23.80 -20.91 7.53
N MET A 191 23.47 -20.05 8.49
CA MET A 191 23.36 -20.39 9.89
C MET A 191 22.09 -19.74 10.44
N GLY A 192 21.27 -20.52 11.13
CA GLY A 192 20.01 -20.11 11.74
C GLY A 192 20.05 -20.21 13.26
N TRP A 193 19.23 -19.39 13.91
CA TRP A 193 18.91 -19.39 15.34
C TRP A 193 17.38 -19.42 15.51
N GLY A 194 16.90 -19.72 16.73
CA GLY A 194 15.47 -19.86 17.01
C GLY A 194 14.87 -21.03 16.24
N TYR A 195 13.70 -20.85 15.63
CA TYR A 195 13.01 -21.85 14.81
C TYR A 195 13.89 -22.47 13.71
N MET A 196 14.78 -21.69 13.09
CA MET A 196 15.72 -22.22 12.09
C MET A 196 16.92 -22.95 12.69
N GLY A 197 17.15 -22.83 14.00
CA GLY A 197 18.34 -23.33 14.70
C GLY A 197 18.13 -24.61 15.51
N THR A 198 16.91 -25.15 15.56
CA THR A 198 16.47 -26.16 16.53
C THR A 198 17.27 -27.47 16.49
N SER A 199 17.82 -27.88 15.35
CA SER A 199 18.68 -29.07 15.30
C SER A 199 19.99 -28.93 16.08
N GLY A 200 20.40 -27.71 16.45
CA GLY A 200 21.56 -27.46 17.31
C GLY A 200 22.88 -28.03 16.79
N ASN A 201 23.01 -28.20 15.47
CA ASN A 201 24.12 -28.97 14.87
C ASN A 201 25.50 -28.28 14.97
N ILE A 202 25.54 -27.04 15.47
CA ILE A 202 26.77 -26.31 15.78
C ILE A 202 26.61 -25.51 17.07
N THR A 203 27.69 -25.36 17.84
CA THR A 203 27.70 -24.42 18.97
C THR A 203 27.55 -22.99 18.48
N ASN A 204 26.62 -22.23 19.08
CA ASN A 204 26.44 -20.81 18.78
C ASN A 204 27.79 -20.06 18.90
N PRO A 205 28.32 -19.48 17.81
CA PRO A 205 29.63 -18.83 17.84
C PRO A 205 29.68 -17.62 18.77
N PHE A 206 28.54 -16.97 19.03
CA PHE A 206 28.45 -15.79 19.90
C PHE A 206 28.55 -16.11 21.39
N CYS A 207 28.39 -17.39 21.79
CA CYS A 207 28.73 -17.86 23.14
C CYS A 207 30.16 -17.48 23.56
N LYS A 208 31.10 -17.49 22.60
CA LYS A 208 32.50 -17.13 22.88
C LYS A 208 32.68 -15.64 23.16
N ALA A 209 31.78 -14.80 22.67
CA ALA A 209 31.81 -13.37 22.92
C ALA A 209 31.16 -13.05 24.28
N SER A 210 30.09 -13.74 24.65
CA SER A 210 29.43 -13.62 25.94
C SER A 210 28.47 -14.78 26.19
N ASP A 211 28.43 -15.27 27.44
CA ASP A 211 27.52 -16.35 27.87
C ASP A 211 26.04 -16.00 27.67
N GLN A 212 25.69 -14.71 27.62
CA GLN A 212 24.31 -14.26 27.37
C GLN A 212 23.75 -14.68 26.01
N PHE A 213 24.59 -15.12 25.07
CA PHE A 213 24.18 -15.64 23.76
C PHE A 213 23.92 -17.14 23.78
N CYS A 214 24.31 -17.86 24.83
CA CYS A 214 24.18 -19.31 24.87
C CYS A 214 22.77 -19.78 25.20
N GLU A 215 21.97 -18.95 25.87
CA GLU A 215 20.60 -19.27 26.25
C GLU A 215 19.65 -18.27 25.59
N ARG A 216 18.63 -18.80 24.89
CA ARG A 216 17.52 -17.98 24.39
C ARG A 216 16.48 -17.90 25.51
N PRO A 217 16.09 -16.70 25.97
CA PRO A 217 15.01 -16.55 26.93
C PRO A 217 13.74 -17.26 26.43
N SER A 218 13.03 -17.98 27.29
CA SER A 218 11.78 -18.67 26.94
C SER A 218 10.62 -17.68 26.76
N ASP A 219 10.64 -16.59 27.51
CA ASP A 219 9.55 -15.62 27.56
C ASP A 219 9.53 -14.74 26.30
N VAL A 220 8.36 -14.60 25.70
CA VAL A 220 8.07 -13.59 24.66
C VAL A 220 7.56 -12.35 25.41
N LYS A 221 7.99 -11.13 25.05
CA LYS A 221 7.54 -9.93 25.80
C LYS A 221 6.04 -9.68 25.60
N GLY A 222 5.32 -9.61 26.72
CA GLY A 222 3.90 -9.26 26.74
C GLY A 222 2.99 -10.35 26.18
N ASN A 223 1.84 -9.96 25.63
CA ASN A 223 0.83 -10.87 25.09
C ASN A 223 1.02 -11.18 23.59
N GLY A 224 2.26 -11.15 23.07
CA GLY A 224 2.56 -11.29 21.64
C GLY A 224 2.49 -9.97 20.86
N GLY A 225 3.11 -9.94 19.68
CA GLY A 225 3.16 -8.76 18.80
C GLY A 225 4.10 -7.63 19.26
N SER A 226 5.01 -7.87 20.20
CA SER A 226 6.09 -6.95 20.57
C SER A 226 7.41 -7.35 19.88
N VAL A 227 8.41 -6.46 19.82
CA VAL A 227 9.72 -6.81 19.24
C VAL A 227 10.69 -7.29 20.32
N ASP A 228 11.08 -8.55 20.23
CA ASP A 228 11.99 -9.19 21.18
C ASP A 228 13.46 -9.20 20.71
N PHE A 229 14.04 -8.01 20.57
CA PHE A 229 15.46 -7.85 20.24
C PHE A 229 16.40 -8.60 21.20
N GLU A 230 15.97 -8.85 22.43
CA GLU A 230 16.75 -9.56 23.45
C GLU A 230 16.92 -11.05 23.15
N ARG A 231 16.12 -11.65 22.25
CA ARG A 231 16.22 -13.06 21.87
C ARG A 231 17.17 -13.29 20.69
N TRP A 232 17.46 -12.24 19.91
CA TRP A 232 18.15 -12.38 18.62
C TRP A 232 19.56 -12.96 18.72
N PHE A 233 19.84 -13.95 17.87
CA PHE A 233 21.13 -14.64 17.75
C PHE A 233 21.57 -15.36 19.04
N LYS A 234 20.60 -15.74 19.89
CA LYS A 234 20.81 -16.48 21.14
C LYS A 234 20.26 -17.90 21.08
N GLY A 235 20.79 -18.75 21.96
CA GLY A 235 20.40 -20.14 22.09
C GLY A 235 21.05 -21.02 21.02
N ASP A 236 20.38 -22.12 20.71
CA ASP A 236 20.83 -23.10 19.72
C ASP A 236 20.99 -22.48 18.34
N ALA A 237 22.06 -22.90 17.68
CA ALA A 237 22.40 -22.48 16.32
C ALA A 237 22.59 -23.73 15.46
N ALA A 238 22.23 -23.60 14.18
CA ALA A 238 22.41 -24.69 13.24
C ALA A 238 22.84 -24.17 11.86
N ILE A 239 23.76 -24.88 11.22
CA ILE A 239 24.14 -24.66 9.84
C ILE A 239 23.09 -25.30 8.94
N TYR A 240 22.68 -24.55 7.91
CA TYR A 240 21.87 -25.05 6.80
C TYR A 240 22.56 -24.78 5.47
N GLY A 241 22.07 -25.40 4.41
CA GLY A 241 22.58 -25.11 3.08
C GLY A 241 21.78 -25.77 1.99
N GLY A 242 22.15 -25.50 0.74
CA GLY A 242 21.47 -26.14 -0.38
C GLY A 242 21.88 -25.55 -1.71
N LEU A 243 21.20 -26.01 -2.74
CA LEU A 243 21.46 -25.60 -4.10
C LEU A 243 20.17 -25.43 -4.90
N GLU A 244 20.16 -24.42 -5.77
CA GLU A 244 19.17 -24.22 -6.81
C GLU A 244 19.84 -24.46 -8.17
N TYR A 245 19.25 -25.31 -9.00
CA TYR A 245 19.77 -25.62 -10.33
C TYR A 245 18.73 -25.29 -11.41
N GLN A 246 19.04 -24.29 -12.22
CA GLN A 246 18.28 -23.99 -13.43
C GLN A 246 18.57 -25.05 -14.49
N THR A 247 17.57 -25.88 -14.79
CA THR A 247 17.73 -26.88 -15.84
C THR A 247 17.83 -26.21 -17.22
N PRO A 248 18.38 -26.90 -18.24
CA PRO A 248 18.34 -26.41 -19.62
C PRO A 248 16.91 -26.16 -20.13
N TYR A 249 15.90 -26.77 -19.50
CA TYR A 249 14.51 -26.46 -19.74
C TYR A 249 14.10 -25.23 -18.90
N LYS A 250 14.03 -24.07 -19.55
CA LYS A 250 13.77 -22.76 -18.91
C LYS A 250 12.68 -22.77 -17.82
N PRO A 251 11.51 -23.44 -18.00
CA PRO A 251 10.47 -23.47 -16.98
C PRO A 251 10.83 -24.20 -15.68
N LEU A 252 11.82 -25.10 -15.66
CA LEU A 252 12.07 -25.99 -14.54
C LEU A 252 13.37 -25.64 -13.77
N VAL A 253 13.23 -25.43 -12.46
CA VAL A 253 14.34 -25.35 -11.49
C VAL A 253 14.22 -26.51 -10.51
N LEU A 254 15.35 -27.13 -10.18
CA LEU A 254 15.44 -28.16 -9.14
C LEU A 254 16.13 -27.59 -7.92
N LYS A 255 15.71 -28.02 -6.73
CA LYS A 255 16.27 -27.60 -5.45
C LYS A 255 16.62 -28.79 -4.57
N LEU A 256 17.71 -28.66 -3.85
CA LEU A 256 18.11 -29.55 -2.77
C LEU A 256 18.45 -28.67 -1.56
N GLU A 257 17.93 -29.02 -0.40
CA GLU A 257 18.09 -28.26 0.83
C GLU A 257 18.45 -29.21 1.97
N TYR A 258 19.42 -28.81 2.78
CA TYR A 258 19.68 -29.33 4.10
C TYR A 258 19.03 -28.37 5.10
N ASP A 259 17.91 -28.82 5.66
CA ASP A 259 17.07 -28.11 6.61
C ASP A 259 17.65 -28.24 8.02
N SER A 260 17.80 -27.10 8.69
CA SER A 260 18.34 -27.03 10.05
C SER A 260 17.25 -27.02 11.13
N ASN A 261 15.97 -26.95 10.76
CA ASN A 261 14.87 -27.14 11.71
C ASN A 261 14.62 -28.64 11.91
N ASP A 262 14.53 -29.09 13.16
CA ASP A 262 14.16 -30.47 13.51
C ASP A 262 12.67 -30.65 13.83
N TYR A 263 11.89 -29.56 13.77
CA TYR A 263 10.45 -29.48 14.00
C TYR A 263 9.99 -29.87 15.42
N SER A 264 10.92 -30.06 16.35
CA SER A 264 10.60 -30.53 17.71
C SER A 264 9.83 -29.50 18.54
N GLN A 265 9.91 -28.22 18.17
CA GLN A 265 9.27 -27.10 18.87
C GLN A 265 7.99 -26.60 18.17
N ASP A 266 7.60 -27.23 17.06
CA ASP A 266 6.40 -26.87 16.31
C ASP A 266 5.13 -27.04 17.17
N TYR A 267 4.20 -26.10 17.04
CA TYR A 267 2.98 -26.08 17.87
C TYR A 267 2.09 -27.33 17.72
N PRO A 268 1.93 -27.94 16.53
CA PRO A 268 1.28 -29.24 16.40
C PRO A 268 1.93 -30.35 17.23
N VAL A 269 3.27 -30.35 17.37
CA VAL A 269 3.99 -31.36 18.18
C VAL A 269 3.62 -31.25 19.65
N ASN A 270 3.52 -30.03 20.17
CA ASN A 270 3.06 -29.77 21.53
C ASN A 270 1.62 -30.25 21.79
N SER A 271 0.87 -30.50 20.71
CA SER A 271 -0.52 -30.97 20.74
C SER A 271 -0.65 -32.46 20.35
N GLY A 272 0.49 -33.17 20.20
CA GLY A 272 0.53 -34.61 19.95
C GLY A 272 0.54 -35.02 18.48
N VAL A 273 0.71 -34.09 17.54
CA VAL A 273 0.92 -34.41 16.11
C VAL A 273 2.35 -34.88 15.90
N ASP A 274 2.53 -36.01 15.20
CA ASP A 274 3.85 -36.51 14.85
C ASP A 274 4.42 -35.75 13.67
N MET A 275 5.46 -34.96 13.94
CA MET A 275 6.21 -34.18 12.95
C MET A 275 7.70 -34.57 12.96
N THR A 276 8.01 -35.83 13.30
CA THR A 276 9.39 -36.31 13.43
C THR A 276 10.17 -36.13 12.13
N GLN A 277 11.33 -35.47 12.20
CA GLN A 277 12.23 -35.39 11.06
C GLN A 277 12.96 -36.71 10.78
N HIS A 278 12.59 -37.38 9.69
CA HIS A 278 13.25 -38.62 9.24
C HIS A 278 14.52 -38.36 8.44
N THR A 279 14.60 -37.22 7.76
CA THR A 279 15.80 -36.73 7.09
C THR A 279 15.82 -35.21 7.08
N PRO A 280 16.98 -34.56 7.28
CA PRO A 280 17.13 -33.11 7.11
C PRO A 280 17.20 -32.69 5.64
N TRP A 281 17.20 -33.65 4.70
CA TRP A 281 17.28 -33.34 3.28
C TRP A 281 15.90 -33.18 2.66
N ASN A 282 15.63 -31.98 2.14
CA ASN A 282 14.44 -31.64 1.37
C ASN A 282 14.79 -31.57 -0.12
N VAL A 283 13.90 -32.05 -0.99
CA VAL A 283 14.06 -31.97 -2.45
C VAL A 283 12.85 -31.30 -3.07
N GLY A 284 13.07 -30.39 -4.02
CA GLY A 284 12.01 -29.58 -4.59
C GLY A 284 12.16 -29.33 -6.09
N ALA A 285 11.04 -29.01 -6.72
CA ALA A 285 10.97 -28.56 -8.10
C ALA A 285 10.05 -27.34 -8.22
N VAL A 286 10.47 -26.40 -9.06
CA VAL A 286 9.74 -25.17 -9.34
C VAL A 286 9.48 -25.10 -10.84
N TYR A 287 8.20 -24.97 -11.21
CA TYR A 287 7.74 -24.90 -12.59
C TYR A 287 7.15 -23.53 -12.90
N ARG A 288 7.76 -22.79 -13.81
CA ARG A 288 7.32 -21.47 -14.25
C ARG A 288 6.42 -21.57 -15.48
N PHE A 289 5.13 -21.33 -15.28
CA PHE A 289 4.17 -21.27 -16.40
C PHE A 289 4.40 -20.01 -17.24
N SER A 290 4.70 -18.90 -16.57
CA SER A 290 4.98 -17.60 -17.18
C SER A 290 5.93 -16.81 -16.26
N ASP A 291 6.24 -15.58 -16.63
CA ASP A 291 7.01 -14.69 -15.77
C ASP A 291 6.22 -14.22 -14.53
N TRP A 292 4.89 -14.34 -14.54
CA TRP A 292 3.99 -13.94 -13.45
C TRP A 292 3.41 -15.11 -12.63
N ALA A 293 3.59 -16.36 -13.06
CA ALA A 293 2.97 -17.53 -12.41
C ALA A 293 3.92 -18.72 -12.30
N THR A 294 4.05 -19.25 -11.08
CA THR A 294 4.94 -20.37 -10.76
C THR A 294 4.24 -21.38 -9.85
N ALA A 295 4.42 -22.67 -10.10
CA ALA A 295 4.07 -23.75 -9.16
C ALA A 295 5.33 -24.34 -8.51
N LYS A 296 5.20 -24.79 -7.27
CA LYS A 296 6.25 -25.40 -6.45
C LYS A 296 5.75 -26.74 -5.92
N VAL A 297 6.63 -27.73 -5.90
CA VAL A 297 6.40 -28.99 -5.21
C VAL A 297 7.69 -29.42 -4.52
N SER A 298 7.57 -29.89 -3.28
CA SER A 298 8.71 -30.34 -2.49
C SER A 298 8.35 -31.53 -1.62
N TYR A 299 9.33 -32.41 -1.45
CA TYR A 299 9.28 -33.49 -0.48
C TYR A 299 10.23 -33.11 0.65
N GLU A 300 9.65 -32.93 1.82
CA GLU A 300 10.27 -32.32 2.99
C GLU A 300 10.22 -33.31 4.15
N ARG A 301 11.19 -33.21 5.07
CA ARG A 301 11.26 -33.97 6.33
C ARG A 301 11.40 -35.51 6.19
N GLY A 302 11.27 -36.05 4.98
CA GLY A 302 11.28 -37.49 4.69
C GLY A 302 9.91 -38.14 4.67
N ASP A 303 8.83 -37.36 4.74
CA ASP A 303 7.46 -37.85 4.74
C ASP A 303 6.41 -36.83 4.26
N THR A 304 6.79 -35.56 4.12
CA THR A 304 5.84 -34.46 3.92
C THR A 304 5.89 -33.97 2.49
N LEU A 305 4.74 -33.91 1.82
CA LEU A 305 4.61 -33.34 0.48
C LEU A 305 4.03 -31.93 0.60
N THR A 306 4.80 -30.93 0.18
CA THR A 306 4.38 -29.53 0.16
C THR A 306 4.15 -29.09 -1.28
N MET A 307 3.03 -28.42 -1.55
CA MET A 307 2.71 -27.82 -2.85
C MET A 307 2.49 -26.32 -2.68
N GLY A 308 2.88 -25.53 -3.67
CA GLY A 308 2.66 -24.10 -3.62
C GLY A 308 2.51 -23.43 -4.97
N PHE A 309 2.01 -22.20 -4.94
CA PHE A 309 1.79 -21.37 -6.11
C PHE A 309 2.16 -19.92 -5.81
N ASP A 310 2.84 -19.28 -6.75
CA ASP A 310 3.31 -17.90 -6.64
C ASP A 310 2.78 -17.07 -7.81
N LEU A 311 2.20 -15.90 -7.50
CA LEU A 311 1.86 -14.83 -8.43
C LEU A 311 2.84 -13.68 -8.25
N THR A 312 3.47 -13.25 -9.33
CA THR A 312 4.52 -12.22 -9.29
C THR A 312 4.21 -11.07 -10.24
N THR A 313 4.43 -9.84 -9.77
CA THR A 313 4.50 -8.63 -10.60
C THR A 313 5.68 -7.78 -10.13
N ASN A 314 6.03 -6.72 -10.87
CA ASN A 314 7.09 -5.82 -10.47
C ASN A 314 6.64 -4.35 -10.59
N PHE A 315 6.50 -3.65 -9.47
CA PHE A 315 6.04 -2.26 -9.39
C PHE A 315 6.95 -1.26 -10.12
N ASN A 316 8.19 -1.63 -10.46
CA ASN A 316 9.07 -0.82 -11.31
C ASN A 316 8.90 -1.09 -12.82
N GLN A 317 8.03 -2.01 -13.20
CA GLN A 317 7.80 -2.43 -14.59
C GLN A 317 6.33 -2.30 -15.03
N ILE A 318 5.38 -2.09 -14.11
CA ILE A 318 3.98 -1.90 -14.46
C ILE A 318 3.83 -0.58 -15.21
N ALA A 319 3.39 -0.67 -16.46
CA ALA A 319 3.09 0.47 -17.31
C ALA A 319 1.58 0.64 -17.47
N SER A 320 1.16 1.89 -17.64
CA SER A 320 -0.21 2.25 -17.91
C SER A 320 -0.60 1.98 -19.36
N VAL A 321 -1.82 1.49 -19.59
CA VAL A 321 -2.41 1.35 -20.92
C VAL A 321 -3.78 2.00 -20.92
N TRP A 322 -3.88 3.19 -21.50
CA TRP A 322 -5.11 3.97 -21.51
C TRP A 322 -5.74 4.04 -22.90
N ARG A 323 -7.05 4.25 -22.89
CA ARG A 323 -7.81 4.85 -23.99
C ARG A 323 -8.14 6.27 -23.58
N ASP A 324 -7.44 7.19 -24.19
CA ASP A 324 -7.54 8.60 -23.88
C ASP A 324 -8.39 9.35 -24.91
N THR A 325 -8.88 10.52 -24.54
CA THR A 325 -9.46 11.50 -25.48
C THR A 325 -8.42 11.88 -26.51
N GLU A 326 -8.83 11.99 -27.77
CA GLU A 326 -7.95 12.42 -28.87
C GLU A 326 -7.35 13.79 -28.54
N ALA A 327 -6.04 13.93 -28.73
CA ALA A 327 -5.38 15.20 -28.53
C ALA A 327 -5.87 16.20 -29.58
N ALA A 328 -6.13 17.44 -29.16
CA ALA A 328 -6.45 18.51 -30.09
C ALA A 328 -5.25 18.75 -31.02
N THR A 329 -5.53 19.05 -32.29
CA THR A 329 -4.49 19.52 -33.23
C THR A 329 -4.45 21.04 -33.22
N LEU A 330 -3.23 21.59 -33.27
CA LEU A 330 -3.06 23.04 -33.30
C LEU A 330 -3.61 23.61 -34.62
N ARG A 331 -4.44 24.64 -34.52
CA ARG A 331 -5.02 25.37 -35.65
C ARG A 331 -5.05 26.87 -35.34
N PRO A 332 -5.08 27.74 -36.38
CA PRO A 332 -5.25 29.17 -36.17
C PRO A 332 -6.54 29.46 -35.40
N SER A 333 -6.47 30.39 -34.44
CA SER A 333 -7.65 30.87 -33.74
C SER A 333 -8.57 31.63 -34.69
N GLU A 334 -9.87 31.38 -34.59
CA GLU A 334 -10.89 32.11 -35.36
C GLU A 334 -11.35 33.38 -34.62
N ALA A 335 -11.00 33.53 -33.33
CA ALA A 335 -11.41 34.66 -32.50
C ALA A 335 -10.44 35.84 -32.67
N SER A 336 -10.97 37.01 -33.00
CA SER A 336 -10.22 38.28 -33.07
C SER A 336 -10.25 39.03 -31.73
N SER A 337 -11.19 38.72 -30.85
CA SER A 337 -11.33 39.32 -29.52
C SER A 337 -11.85 38.31 -28.50
N MET A 338 -11.63 38.58 -27.20
CA MET A 338 -12.14 37.69 -26.14
C MET A 338 -13.67 37.54 -26.12
N GLY A 339 -14.42 38.52 -26.64
CA GLY A 339 -15.88 38.45 -26.73
C GLY A 339 -16.40 37.41 -27.73
N GLU A 340 -15.54 36.94 -28.64
CA GLU A 340 -15.86 35.90 -29.63
C GLU A 340 -15.53 34.49 -29.14
N VAL A 341 -14.81 34.36 -28.02
CA VAL A 341 -14.37 33.07 -27.48
C VAL A 341 -15.52 32.37 -26.77
N GLU A 342 -15.85 31.15 -27.20
CA GLU A 342 -16.84 30.29 -26.55
C GLU A 342 -16.27 29.69 -25.24
N LEU A 343 -16.21 30.49 -24.16
CA LEU A 343 -15.56 30.11 -22.90
C LEU A 343 -16.08 28.79 -22.30
N ALA A 344 -17.38 28.52 -22.40
CA ALA A 344 -17.97 27.26 -21.91
C ALA A 344 -17.46 26.03 -22.67
N LYS A 345 -17.23 26.17 -23.98
CA LYS A 345 -16.66 25.11 -24.81
C LYS A 345 -15.17 24.94 -24.52
N LEU A 346 -14.46 26.05 -24.35
CA LEU A 346 -13.05 26.05 -23.96
C LEU A 346 -12.84 25.32 -22.61
N THR A 347 -13.62 25.63 -21.57
CA THR A 347 -13.52 24.94 -20.28
C THR A 347 -13.86 23.45 -20.38
N GLN A 348 -14.87 23.09 -21.19
CA GLN A 348 -15.20 21.68 -21.44
C GLN A 348 -14.07 20.93 -22.15
N GLU A 349 -13.41 21.54 -23.15
CA GLU A 349 -12.27 20.94 -23.83
C GLU A 349 -11.03 20.86 -22.90
N LEU A 350 -10.81 21.85 -22.04
CA LEU A 350 -9.75 21.82 -21.02
C LEU A 350 -9.94 20.66 -20.05
N GLU A 351 -11.16 20.42 -19.58
CA GLU A 351 -11.47 19.28 -18.72
C GLU A 351 -11.30 17.94 -19.46
N THR A 352 -11.95 17.80 -20.62
CA THR A 352 -12.03 16.49 -21.30
C THR A 352 -10.75 16.09 -22.03
N VAL A 353 -10.02 17.04 -22.62
CA VAL A 353 -8.78 16.80 -23.39
C VAL A 353 -7.56 16.88 -22.47
N ALA A 354 -7.46 17.96 -21.68
CA ALA A 354 -6.27 18.27 -20.89
C ALA A 354 -6.38 17.89 -19.40
N GLY A 355 -7.57 17.58 -18.89
CA GLY A 355 -7.77 17.14 -17.51
C GLY A 355 -7.80 18.26 -16.48
N TYR A 356 -7.98 19.52 -16.89
CA TYR A 356 -8.15 20.64 -15.97
C TYR A 356 -9.64 20.83 -15.66
N GLU A 357 -10.08 20.21 -14.58
CA GLU A 357 -11.46 20.29 -14.11
C GLU A 357 -11.72 21.62 -13.41
N GLN A 358 -12.99 22.01 -13.31
CA GLN A 358 -13.42 23.19 -12.54
C GLN A 358 -12.71 24.49 -12.99
N ALA A 359 -12.43 24.58 -14.29
CA ALA A 359 -11.59 25.62 -14.86
C ALA A 359 -12.21 27.02 -14.68
N GLN A 360 -11.43 27.94 -14.13
CA GLN A 360 -11.73 29.36 -14.09
C GLN A 360 -10.84 30.09 -15.08
N ILE A 361 -11.42 31.05 -15.79
CA ILE A 361 -10.71 31.82 -16.81
C ILE A 361 -10.66 33.28 -16.37
N LEU A 362 -9.46 33.85 -16.37
CA LEU A 362 -9.22 35.26 -16.16
C LEU A 362 -8.37 35.80 -17.30
N VAL A 363 -8.75 36.94 -17.86
CA VAL A 363 -7.96 37.62 -18.89
C VAL A 363 -7.58 39.00 -18.40
N ASP A 364 -6.27 39.26 -18.41
CA ASP A 364 -5.66 40.52 -18.02
C ASP A 364 -4.72 40.99 -19.14
N ASP A 365 -5.17 42.00 -19.90
CA ASP A 365 -4.53 42.48 -21.12
C ASP A 365 -4.15 41.36 -22.10
N ASN A 366 -2.86 41.04 -22.21
CA ASN A 366 -2.31 40.01 -23.11
C ASN A 366 -2.08 38.65 -22.41
N THR A 367 -2.49 38.51 -21.15
CA THR A 367 -2.31 37.30 -20.36
C THR A 367 -3.63 36.55 -20.19
N PHE A 368 -3.63 35.29 -20.60
CA PHE A 368 -4.77 34.38 -20.42
C PHE A 368 -4.48 33.38 -19.31
N ILE A 369 -5.26 33.43 -18.23
CA ILE A 369 -5.04 32.67 -17.00
C ILE A 369 -6.13 31.61 -16.87
N VAL A 370 -5.72 30.34 -16.73
CA VAL A 370 -6.59 29.21 -16.38
C VAL A 370 -6.24 28.76 -14.98
N LYS A 371 -7.22 28.73 -14.07
CA LYS A 371 -7.10 28.08 -12.77
C LYS A 371 -7.90 26.79 -12.78
N GLY A 372 -7.33 25.64 -12.43
CA GLY A 372 -8.08 24.39 -12.43
C GLY A 372 -7.32 23.24 -11.78
N GLU A 373 -8.06 22.19 -11.41
CA GLU A 373 -7.50 20.99 -10.80
C GLU A 373 -7.12 19.97 -11.87
N GLN A 374 -5.92 19.40 -11.79
CA GLN A 374 -5.47 18.37 -12.72
C GLN A 374 -5.86 16.97 -12.24
N VAL A 375 -6.90 16.40 -12.85
CA VAL A 375 -7.51 15.12 -12.44
C VAL A 375 -7.13 13.93 -13.33
N LYS A 376 -6.47 14.18 -14.46
CA LYS A 376 -6.27 13.20 -15.52
C LYS A 376 -4.83 12.69 -15.62
N TYR A 377 -3.83 13.57 -15.67
CA TYR A 377 -2.45 13.20 -15.94
C TYR A 377 -1.51 13.49 -14.78
N ARG A 378 -0.84 12.46 -14.26
CA ARG A 378 0.30 12.62 -13.33
C ARG A 378 1.52 13.25 -14.00
N ASN A 379 1.71 13.05 -15.30
CA ASN A 379 2.71 13.79 -16.08
C ASN A 379 2.12 15.13 -16.53
N ARG A 380 2.60 16.22 -15.91
CA ARG A 380 2.14 17.58 -16.22
C ARG A 380 2.57 18.09 -17.58
N GLU A 381 3.59 17.53 -18.20
CA GLU A 381 3.96 17.90 -19.58
C GLU A 381 2.85 17.55 -20.56
N VAL A 382 2.26 16.35 -20.42
CA VAL A 382 1.12 15.91 -21.24
C VAL A 382 -0.10 16.80 -21.01
N ALA A 383 -0.36 17.17 -19.75
CA ALA A 383 -1.45 18.07 -19.40
C ALA A 383 -1.26 19.46 -20.00
N LEU A 384 -0.05 20.02 -19.89
CA LEU A 384 0.31 21.34 -20.43
C LEU A 384 0.21 21.34 -21.95
N GLU A 385 0.87 20.41 -22.65
CA GLU A 385 0.83 20.35 -24.13
C GLU A 385 -0.61 20.31 -24.66
N ARG A 386 -1.45 19.45 -24.08
CA ARG A 386 -2.86 19.34 -24.46
C ARG A 386 -3.67 20.58 -24.11
N GLY A 387 -3.50 21.11 -22.89
CA GLY A 387 -4.23 22.28 -22.42
C GLY A 387 -3.88 23.53 -23.20
N LEU A 388 -2.60 23.74 -23.50
CA LEU A 388 -2.11 24.87 -24.28
C LEU A 388 -2.54 24.78 -25.73
N THR A 389 -2.62 23.58 -26.31
CA THR A 389 -3.18 23.40 -27.67
C THR A 389 -4.65 23.78 -27.71
N VAL A 390 -5.42 23.38 -26.69
CA VAL A 390 -6.82 23.80 -26.54
C VAL A 390 -6.90 25.32 -26.39
N ILE A 391 -6.13 25.95 -25.51
CA ILE A 391 -6.13 27.41 -25.32
C ILE A 391 -5.79 28.12 -26.62
N ALA A 392 -4.68 27.77 -27.28
CA ALA A 392 -4.20 28.41 -28.49
C ALA A 392 -5.19 28.34 -29.67
N ASN A 393 -6.03 27.30 -29.71
CA ASN A 393 -7.07 27.15 -30.73
C ASN A 393 -8.29 28.06 -30.52
N HIS A 394 -8.49 28.57 -29.30
CA HIS A 394 -9.68 29.36 -28.94
C HIS A 394 -9.37 30.83 -28.70
N VAL A 395 -8.20 31.16 -28.16
CA VAL A 395 -7.88 32.55 -27.74
C VAL A 395 -7.32 33.39 -28.89
N PRO A 396 -7.53 34.71 -28.92
CA PRO A 396 -7.00 35.58 -29.97
C PRO A 396 -5.47 35.65 -30.02
N ASP A 397 -4.91 35.96 -31.19
CA ASP A 397 -3.46 36.01 -31.42
C ASP A 397 -2.71 37.13 -30.66
N TYR A 398 -3.41 38.13 -30.11
CA TYR A 398 -2.77 39.16 -29.29
C TYR A 398 -2.40 38.68 -27.88
N ILE A 399 -2.95 37.53 -27.45
CA ILE A 399 -2.54 36.89 -26.19
C ILE A 399 -1.15 36.29 -26.40
N ASP A 400 -0.16 36.88 -25.73
CA ASP A 400 1.24 36.46 -25.82
C ASP A 400 1.67 35.54 -24.67
N THR A 401 0.88 35.51 -23.58
CA THR A 401 1.21 34.75 -22.37
C THR A 401 0.02 33.90 -21.92
N TYR A 402 0.25 32.60 -21.73
CA TYR A 402 -0.70 31.71 -21.05
C TYR A 402 -0.20 31.42 -19.64
N LYS A 403 -1.09 31.43 -18.65
CA LYS A 403 -0.76 31.05 -17.27
C LYS A 403 -1.70 29.95 -16.80
N ILE A 404 -1.15 28.80 -16.45
CA ILE A 404 -1.89 27.69 -15.83
C ILE A 404 -1.59 27.72 -14.33
N VAL A 405 -2.62 27.86 -13.50
CA VAL A 405 -2.54 27.79 -12.05
C VAL A 405 -3.21 26.49 -11.62
N GLU A 406 -2.44 25.55 -11.09
CA GLU A 406 -3.02 24.33 -10.53
C GLU A 406 -3.65 24.62 -9.18
N THR A 407 -4.90 24.18 -9.01
CA THR A 407 -5.67 24.35 -7.78
C THR A 407 -6.03 23.00 -7.15
N SER A 408 -6.37 23.03 -5.87
CA SER A 408 -7.08 21.96 -5.18
C SER A 408 -8.07 22.58 -4.18
N ASN A 409 -8.72 21.74 -3.37
CA ASN A 409 -9.59 22.22 -2.27
C ASN A 409 -8.85 23.15 -1.30
N ALA A 410 -7.52 22.99 -1.14
CA ALA A 410 -6.72 23.83 -0.24
C ALA A 410 -6.41 25.23 -0.81
N GLY A 411 -6.66 25.48 -2.10
CA GLY A 411 -6.38 26.74 -2.76
C GLY A 411 -5.46 26.61 -3.97
N GLU A 412 -4.69 27.67 -4.25
CA GLU A 412 -3.75 27.72 -5.38
C GLU A 412 -2.43 27.06 -4.97
N LEU A 413 -1.92 26.15 -5.82
CA LEU A 413 -0.78 25.30 -5.46
C LEU A 413 0.50 25.74 -6.14
N ASN A 414 0.47 25.88 -7.46
CA ASN A 414 1.61 26.31 -8.26
C ASN A 414 1.11 27.06 -9.51
N GLN A 415 2.03 27.73 -10.19
CA GLN A 415 1.73 28.35 -11.48
C GLN A 415 2.79 27.99 -12.52
N THR A 416 2.36 27.90 -13.77
CA THR A 416 3.24 27.80 -14.93
C THR A 416 2.87 28.93 -15.88
N ALA A 417 3.83 29.80 -16.19
CA ALA A 417 3.71 30.80 -17.24
C ALA A 417 4.28 30.25 -18.55
N ILE A 418 3.63 30.52 -19.68
CA ILE A 418 3.99 29.99 -21.00
C ILE A 418 4.00 31.11 -22.02
N ASP A 419 5.08 31.23 -22.78
CA ASP A 419 5.14 32.11 -23.96
C ASP A 419 4.33 31.47 -25.11
N ALA A 420 3.27 32.14 -25.55
CA ALA A 420 2.34 31.62 -26.55
C ALA A 420 3.00 31.40 -27.92
N ASN A 421 3.94 32.26 -28.32
CA ASN A 421 4.62 32.14 -29.60
C ASN A 421 5.64 31.00 -29.58
N GLN A 422 6.38 30.87 -28.48
CA GLN A 422 7.32 29.77 -28.29
C GLN A 422 6.58 28.44 -28.22
N PHE A 423 5.45 28.37 -27.51
CA PHE A 423 4.59 27.20 -27.50
C PHE A 423 4.12 26.80 -28.91
N LYS A 424 3.64 27.76 -29.72
CA LYS A 424 3.25 27.51 -31.12
C LYS A 424 4.41 26.93 -31.95
N GLN A 425 5.65 27.36 -31.71
CA GLN A 425 6.85 26.81 -32.37
C GLN A 425 7.15 25.37 -31.91
N VAL A 426 7.05 25.10 -30.61
CA VAL A 426 7.21 23.75 -30.03
C VAL A 426 6.16 22.80 -30.61
N ALA A 427 4.88 23.17 -30.54
CA ALA A 427 3.76 22.35 -31.00
C ALA A 427 3.76 22.08 -32.52
N THR A 428 4.52 22.86 -33.29
CA THR A 428 4.69 22.68 -34.74
C THR A 428 6.08 22.17 -35.14
N TYR A 429 6.90 21.73 -34.18
CA TYR A 429 8.24 21.16 -34.38
C TYR A 429 9.16 22.04 -35.24
N GLN A 430 9.16 23.36 -35.00
CA GLN A 430 9.93 24.31 -35.82
C GLN A 430 11.44 24.27 -35.60
N TYR A 431 11.92 23.56 -34.57
CA TYR A 431 13.34 23.34 -34.29
C TYR A 431 13.60 21.92 -33.75
N LEU A 432 14.87 21.50 -33.79
CA LEU A 432 15.30 20.18 -33.33
C LEU A 432 15.15 20.05 -31.81
N ASP A 433 14.72 18.88 -31.36
CA ASP A 433 14.53 18.55 -29.94
C ASP A 433 13.58 19.52 -29.19
N SER A 434 12.58 20.05 -29.89
CA SER A 434 11.58 20.94 -29.29
C SER A 434 10.82 20.27 -28.14
N ASP A 435 10.82 20.93 -26.97
CA ASP A 435 10.20 20.42 -25.75
C ASP A 435 9.24 21.48 -25.16
N ILE A 436 8.15 21.05 -24.53
CA ILE A 436 7.20 21.96 -23.89
C ILE A 436 7.84 22.79 -22.76
N GLN A 437 8.87 22.23 -22.12
CA GLN A 437 9.66 22.91 -21.09
C GLN A 437 10.42 24.12 -21.63
N ASP A 438 10.67 24.22 -22.95
CA ASP A 438 11.32 25.39 -23.54
C ASP A 438 10.44 26.64 -23.41
N ALA A 439 9.11 26.47 -23.53
CA ALA A 439 8.12 27.54 -23.43
C ALA A 439 7.56 27.71 -22.01
N ALA A 440 7.69 26.71 -21.15
CA ALA A 440 7.09 26.68 -19.82
C ALA A 440 8.04 27.20 -18.73
N HIS A 441 7.51 28.05 -17.85
CA HIS A 441 8.22 28.64 -16.74
C HIS A 441 7.45 28.39 -15.43
N PRO A 442 7.67 27.24 -14.76
CA PRO A 442 7.07 26.93 -13.48
C PRO A 442 7.57 27.85 -12.37
N SER A 443 6.68 28.26 -11.47
CA SER A 443 7.02 29.06 -10.28
C SER A 443 6.00 28.85 -9.15
N ASP A 444 6.35 29.33 -7.95
CA ASP A 444 5.37 29.45 -6.87
C ASP A 444 4.30 30.48 -7.26
N VAL A 445 3.11 30.36 -6.68
CA VAL A 445 2.00 31.28 -6.92
C VAL A 445 2.41 32.69 -6.48
N GLU A 446 2.27 33.67 -7.37
CA GLU A 446 2.51 35.07 -7.04
C GLU A 446 1.59 35.51 -5.89
N SER A 447 2.19 35.97 -4.78
CA SER A 447 1.45 36.39 -3.58
C SER A 447 0.42 37.47 -3.93
N LYS A 448 -0.86 37.08 -3.95
CA LYS A 448 -2.02 37.92 -4.21
C LYS A 448 -1.84 38.84 -5.43
N SER A 449 -1.81 38.23 -6.61
CA SER A 449 -2.66 38.75 -7.68
C SER A 449 -4.10 38.36 -7.34
N ALA A 450 -4.64 38.96 -6.27
CA ALA A 450 -6.01 39.39 -6.37
C ALA A 450 -5.95 40.29 -7.59
N ILE A 451 -6.33 39.75 -8.75
CA ILE A 451 -6.69 40.58 -9.87
C ILE A 451 -7.77 41.46 -9.26
N ALA A 452 -7.38 42.65 -8.82
CA ALA A 452 -8.30 43.61 -8.26
C ALA A 452 -9.25 43.82 -9.42
N TYR A 453 -10.47 43.27 -9.33
CA TYR A 453 -11.46 43.35 -10.39
C TYR A 453 -11.60 44.84 -10.76
N HIS A 454 -10.86 45.25 -11.77
CA HIS A 454 -10.85 46.59 -12.33
C HIS A 454 -11.52 46.50 -13.69
N ASP A 455 -11.96 47.65 -14.19
CA ASP A 455 -12.51 47.72 -15.55
C ASP A 455 -11.50 47.11 -16.54
N GLY A 456 -11.92 46.12 -17.32
CA GLY A 456 -11.10 45.46 -18.34
C GLY A 456 -10.90 43.95 -18.19
N ILE A 457 -11.05 43.38 -16.99
CA ILE A 457 -10.83 41.94 -16.78
C ILE A 457 -12.06 41.12 -17.20
N THR A 458 -11.84 40.10 -18.03
CA THR A 458 -12.86 39.08 -18.33
C THR A 458 -12.72 37.93 -17.32
N TYR A 459 -13.79 37.61 -16.61
CA TYR A 459 -13.83 36.51 -15.63
C TYR A 459 -14.95 35.53 -15.95
N TYR A 460 -14.60 34.24 -16.04
CA TYR A 460 -15.55 33.15 -16.19
C TYR A 460 -15.29 32.08 -15.14
N ASP A 461 -16.32 31.73 -14.37
CA ASP A 461 -16.27 30.71 -13.32
C ASP A 461 -16.93 29.43 -13.85
N GLY A 462 -16.12 28.50 -14.37
CA GLY A 462 -16.58 27.20 -14.85
C GLY A 462 -16.73 26.15 -13.74
N ARG A 463 -16.63 26.54 -12.47
CA ARG A 463 -16.70 25.59 -11.35
C ARG A 463 -18.09 25.04 -11.13
N GLU A 464 -18.19 23.72 -11.07
CA GLU A 464 -19.36 23.04 -10.57
C GLU A 464 -19.40 23.14 -9.05
N ARG A 465 -20.47 23.74 -8.52
CA ARG A 465 -20.63 23.91 -7.07
C ARG A 465 -21.23 22.70 -6.39
N PHE A 466 -21.71 21.71 -7.14
CA PHE A 466 -22.33 20.51 -6.60
C PHE A 466 -21.77 19.31 -7.35
N ASP A 467 -21.18 18.38 -6.61
CA ASP A 467 -20.64 17.13 -7.15
C ASP A 467 -21.29 15.93 -6.45
N VAL A 468 -21.43 14.83 -7.19
CA VAL A 468 -21.93 13.55 -6.68
C VAL A 468 -21.10 12.43 -7.27
N SER A 469 -20.59 11.56 -6.40
CA SER A 469 -19.82 10.38 -6.82
C SER A 469 -20.29 9.11 -6.13
N VAL A 470 -20.08 7.98 -6.80
CA VAL A 470 -20.33 6.64 -6.25
C VAL A 470 -19.05 5.84 -6.36
N ALA A 471 -18.57 5.32 -5.24
CA ALA A 471 -17.32 4.57 -5.16
C ALA A 471 -17.55 3.19 -4.54
N PRO A 472 -17.20 2.09 -5.22
CA PRO A 472 -17.22 0.77 -4.61
C PRO A 472 -16.15 0.64 -3.53
N ASN A 473 -16.46 -0.12 -2.47
CA ASN A 473 -15.55 -0.37 -1.37
C ASN A 473 -15.59 -1.84 -0.96
N LEU A 474 -14.42 -2.41 -0.71
CA LEU A 474 -14.26 -3.75 -0.17
C LEU A 474 -13.43 -3.67 1.11
N ALA A 475 -14.10 -3.75 2.26
CA ALA A 475 -13.47 -3.87 3.56
C ALA A 475 -13.14 -5.35 3.82
N GLN A 476 -11.93 -5.65 4.31
CA GLN A 476 -11.44 -7.01 4.52
C GLN A 476 -10.64 -7.12 5.82
N SER A 477 -10.73 -8.26 6.49
CA SER A 477 -9.87 -8.64 7.61
C SER A 477 -9.47 -10.12 7.49
N PHE A 478 -8.23 -10.43 7.87
CA PHE A 478 -7.69 -11.79 7.85
C PHE A 478 -7.21 -12.20 9.25
N GLY A 479 -7.39 -13.48 9.59
CA GLY A 479 -6.93 -14.05 10.86
C GLY A 479 -7.77 -13.69 12.08
N SER A 480 -9.05 -13.33 11.90
CA SER A 480 -9.98 -13.16 13.03
C SER A 480 -10.25 -14.51 13.71
N ALA A 481 -10.60 -14.46 15.00
CA ALA A 481 -10.87 -15.65 15.79
C ALA A 481 -12.08 -16.44 15.26
N GLU A 482 -13.14 -15.75 14.85
CA GLU A 482 -14.40 -16.35 14.45
C GLU A 482 -14.39 -16.88 13.01
N ASN A 483 -13.64 -16.21 12.13
CA ASN A 483 -13.44 -16.63 10.76
C ASN A 483 -12.11 -16.11 10.23
N PHE A 484 -11.36 -16.96 9.53
CA PHE A 484 -10.10 -16.55 8.93
C PHE A 484 -10.23 -15.38 7.96
N TYR A 485 -11.36 -15.22 7.26
CA TYR A 485 -11.57 -14.12 6.31
C TYR A 485 -12.94 -13.47 6.50
N LEU A 486 -12.91 -12.20 6.91
CA LEU A 486 -14.09 -11.33 6.99
C LEU A 486 -14.06 -10.30 5.87
N TYR A 487 -15.21 -10.01 5.28
CA TYR A 487 -15.33 -9.03 4.20
C TYR A 487 -16.68 -8.31 4.24
N ALA A 488 -16.69 -7.09 3.73
CA ALA A 488 -17.90 -6.34 3.37
C ALA A 488 -17.67 -5.61 2.05
N LEU A 489 -18.56 -5.86 1.08
CA LEU A 489 -18.60 -5.17 -0.20
C LEU A 489 -19.76 -4.19 -0.16
N GLY A 490 -19.46 -2.91 -0.39
CA GLY A 490 -20.44 -1.84 -0.38
C GLY A 490 -20.13 -0.72 -1.37
N LEU A 491 -20.95 0.32 -1.32
CA LEU A 491 -20.83 1.53 -2.12
C LEU A 491 -20.84 2.75 -1.19
N TYR A 492 -19.86 3.63 -1.34
CA TYR A 492 -19.97 4.99 -0.85
C TYR A 492 -20.72 5.83 -1.87
N THR A 493 -21.72 6.58 -1.43
CA THR A 493 -22.39 7.62 -2.21
C THR A 493 -22.05 8.96 -1.60
N ASN A 494 -21.26 9.76 -2.32
CA ASN A 494 -20.77 11.06 -1.84
C ASN A 494 -21.54 12.17 -2.54
N ALA A 495 -21.76 13.27 -1.82
CA ALA A 495 -22.22 14.53 -2.38
C ALA A 495 -21.44 15.67 -1.73
N SER A 496 -21.06 16.67 -2.51
CA SER A 496 -20.43 17.89 -2.01
C SER A 496 -21.09 19.14 -2.59
N PHE A 497 -21.07 20.21 -1.82
CA PHE A 497 -21.60 21.52 -2.20
C PHE A 497 -20.68 22.65 -1.75
N TRP A 498 -20.19 23.44 -2.70
CA TRP A 498 -19.36 24.62 -2.46
C TRP A 498 -20.21 25.89 -2.32
N ALA A 499 -20.43 26.32 -1.08
CA ALA A 499 -21.16 27.54 -0.77
C ALA A 499 -20.38 28.80 -1.20
N THR A 500 -19.05 28.77 -1.02
CA THR A 500 -18.11 29.78 -1.51
C THR A 500 -16.91 29.07 -2.13
N ASN A 501 -15.88 29.81 -2.55
CA ASN A 501 -14.64 29.22 -3.08
C ASN A 501 -13.80 28.52 -2.01
N ASN A 502 -14.15 28.73 -0.75
CA ASN A 502 -13.37 28.35 0.42
C ASN A 502 -14.21 27.55 1.42
N ILE A 503 -15.51 27.34 1.18
CA ILE A 503 -16.43 26.65 2.11
C ILE A 503 -17.17 25.54 1.36
N GLU A 504 -16.94 24.32 1.80
CA GLU A 504 -17.54 23.09 1.27
C GLU A 504 -18.39 22.41 2.34
N LEU A 505 -19.61 22.00 1.98
CA LEU A 505 -20.42 21.04 2.72
C LEU A 505 -20.38 19.70 1.99
N SER A 506 -19.86 18.65 2.64
CA SER A 506 -19.76 17.30 2.08
C SER A 506 -20.55 16.29 2.90
N GLY A 507 -21.03 15.24 2.25
CA GLY A 507 -21.70 14.11 2.88
C GLY A 507 -21.38 12.80 2.18
N SER A 508 -21.34 11.70 2.94
CA SER A 508 -21.13 10.36 2.42
C SER A 508 -22.02 9.36 3.15
N LEU A 509 -22.75 8.56 2.39
CA LEU A 509 -23.48 7.39 2.89
C LEU A 509 -22.78 6.12 2.41
N TYR A 510 -22.71 5.12 3.29
CA TYR A 510 -22.26 3.78 2.92
C TYR A 510 -23.48 2.86 2.77
N ILE A 511 -23.56 2.16 1.63
CA ILE A 511 -24.58 1.16 1.33
C ILE A 511 -23.88 -0.20 1.24
N ASN A 512 -24.12 -1.05 2.22
CA ASN A 512 -23.64 -2.42 2.24
C ASN A 512 -24.41 -3.29 1.24
N LEU A 513 -23.70 -4.07 0.43
CA LEU A 513 -24.29 -4.98 -0.56
C LEU A 513 -24.25 -6.43 -0.07
N ILE A 514 -23.09 -6.87 0.42
CA ILE A 514 -22.87 -8.23 0.92
C ILE A 514 -21.69 -8.23 1.89
N ASP A 515 -21.83 -8.96 2.99
CA ASP A 515 -20.79 -9.15 3.99
C ASP A 515 -20.92 -10.54 4.65
N ASN A 516 -19.98 -10.84 5.53
CA ASN A 516 -20.06 -11.97 6.46
C ASN A 516 -19.74 -11.53 7.91
N TYR A 517 -20.09 -10.29 8.27
CA TYR A 517 -19.91 -9.72 9.60
C TYR A 517 -20.93 -10.26 10.61
N ASP A 518 -21.94 -11.00 10.15
CA ASP A 518 -22.80 -11.85 10.99
C ASP A 518 -22.01 -12.89 11.80
N LYS A 519 -20.81 -13.27 11.32
CA LYS A 519 -19.91 -14.20 12.01
C LYS A 519 -19.05 -13.56 13.09
N PHE A 520 -19.05 -12.22 13.20
CA PHE A 520 -18.29 -11.51 14.21
C PHE A 520 -19.07 -11.52 15.52
N ASN A 521 -18.64 -12.33 16.47
CA ASN A 521 -19.46 -12.75 17.60
C ASN A 521 -19.45 -11.77 18.77
N TYR A 522 -18.41 -10.95 18.91
CA TYR A 522 -18.21 -10.06 20.05
C TYR A 522 -18.12 -8.60 19.62
N GLU A 523 -18.96 -7.75 20.20
CA GLU A 523 -18.83 -6.29 20.01
C GLU A 523 -17.89 -5.70 21.06
N ILE A 524 -17.90 -6.28 22.26
CA ILE A 524 -16.97 -5.93 23.34
C ILE A 524 -16.11 -7.14 23.71
N PRO A 525 -14.81 -7.13 23.38
CA PRO A 525 -13.88 -8.17 23.80
C PRO A 525 -13.81 -8.26 25.33
N THR A 526 -13.88 -9.49 25.87
CA THR A 526 -13.67 -9.80 27.30
C THR A 526 -12.20 -10.06 27.59
N ASP A 527 -11.34 -9.11 27.24
CA ASP A 527 -9.88 -9.26 27.20
C ASP A 527 -9.14 -8.42 28.26
N GLY A 528 -9.88 -7.87 29.24
CA GLY A 528 -9.31 -7.06 30.32
C GLY A 528 -8.93 -5.63 29.93
N THR A 529 -9.33 -5.14 28.74
CA THR A 529 -9.06 -3.77 28.28
C THR A 529 -10.23 -2.80 28.49
N ALA A 530 -11.18 -3.12 29.39
CA ALA A 530 -12.41 -2.34 29.61
C ALA A 530 -12.17 -0.91 30.15
N GLN A 531 -10.99 -0.65 30.72
CA GLN A 531 -10.52 0.66 31.17
C GLN A 531 -10.18 1.61 30.01
N THR A 532 -9.90 1.07 28.83
CA THR A 532 -9.54 1.81 27.62
C THR A 532 -10.80 2.16 26.83
N PRO A 533 -10.99 3.43 26.44
CA PRO A 533 -12.10 3.81 25.55
C PRO A 533 -12.05 3.08 24.21
N ARG A 534 -13.20 2.56 23.76
CA ARG A 534 -13.32 1.77 22.52
C ARG A 534 -13.43 2.68 21.30
N VAL A 535 -12.29 3.07 20.72
CA VAL A 535 -12.23 4.01 19.59
C VAL A 535 -12.16 3.34 18.21
N ARG A 536 -11.80 2.05 18.16
CA ARG A 536 -11.79 1.24 16.91
C ARG A 536 -12.35 -0.15 17.09
N THR A 537 -12.25 -0.76 18.26
CA THR A 537 -12.76 -2.13 18.45
C THR A 537 -14.28 -2.21 18.49
N LEU A 538 -14.98 -1.08 18.71
CA LEU A 538 -16.44 -0.99 18.63
C LEU A 538 -16.98 -1.04 17.19
N PHE A 539 -16.12 -1.25 16.18
CA PHE A 539 -16.48 -1.24 14.76
C PHE A 539 -17.72 -2.07 14.41
N ARG A 540 -17.91 -3.22 15.08
CA ARG A 540 -19.03 -4.10 14.80
C ARG A 540 -20.38 -3.42 14.97
N SER A 541 -20.56 -2.58 16.00
CA SER A 541 -21.82 -1.86 16.23
C SER A 541 -22.09 -0.79 15.16
N TYR A 542 -21.06 -0.31 14.44
CA TYR A 542 -21.23 0.69 13.37
C TYR A 542 -21.53 0.08 12.00
N VAL A 543 -21.59 -1.24 11.86
CA VAL A 543 -21.82 -1.95 10.58
C VAL A 543 -23.05 -2.85 10.58
N ASP A 544 -23.89 -2.78 11.62
CA ASP A 544 -25.14 -3.54 11.68
C ASP A 544 -26.15 -3.09 10.61
N GLU A 545 -26.27 -1.78 10.39
CA GLU A 545 -27.23 -1.23 9.46
C GLU A 545 -26.72 -1.28 8.00
N PRO A 546 -27.52 -1.78 7.03
CA PRO A 546 -27.12 -1.83 5.63
C PRO A 546 -26.86 -0.46 5.00
N VAL A 547 -27.49 0.59 5.51
CA VAL A 547 -27.28 1.97 5.06
C VAL A 547 -26.93 2.83 6.25
N ARG A 548 -25.80 3.52 6.18
CA ARG A 548 -25.27 4.31 7.29
C ARG A 548 -24.62 5.61 6.84
N LEU A 549 -24.68 6.62 7.70
CA LEU A 549 -23.96 7.87 7.50
C LEU A 549 -22.48 7.65 7.81
N ASP A 550 -21.62 7.74 6.80
CA ASP A 550 -20.18 7.72 7.00
C ASP A 550 -19.68 9.09 7.46
N ARG A 551 -20.02 10.15 6.72
CA ARG A 551 -19.56 11.51 6.98
C ARG A 551 -20.60 12.55 6.62
N LEU A 552 -20.62 13.66 7.36
CA LEU A 552 -21.32 14.90 7.02
C LEU A 552 -20.51 16.06 7.62
N GLN A 553 -19.75 16.76 6.79
CA GLN A 553 -18.71 17.70 7.24
C GLN A 553 -18.85 19.04 6.52
N LEU A 554 -18.77 20.13 7.29
CA LEU A 554 -18.53 21.48 6.77
C LEU A 554 -17.04 21.77 6.89
N THR A 555 -16.40 22.19 5.80
CA THR A 555 -14.97 22.50 5.74
C THR A 555 -14.76 23.90 5.20
N TRP A 556 -13.89 24.66 5.85
CA TRP A 556 -13.37 25.93 5.36
C TRP A 556 -11.87 25.81 5.08
N PHE A 557 -11.44 26.25 3.91
CA PHE A 557 -10.04 26.25 3.47
C PHE A 557 -9.54 27.67 3.27
N GLU A 558 -8.26 27.90 3.58
CA GLU A 558 -7.59 29.17 3.29
C GLU A 558 -6.12 28.95 2.94
N ASP A 559 -5.70 29.59 1.86
CA ASP A 559 -4.32 29.72 1.41
C ASP A 559 -3.83 31.13 1.73
N TYR A 560 -2.85 31.24 2.63
CA TYR A 560 -2.24 32.52 3.01
C TYR A 560 -1.06 32.92 2.11
N GLY A 561 -0.74 32.11 1.10
CA GLY A 561 0.43 32.24 0.25
C GLY A 561 1.72 31.78 0.93
N SER A 562 2.83 31.83 0.18
CA SER A 562 4.16 31.40 0.66
C SER A 562 4.20 29.97 1.20
N GLY A 563 3.29 29.10 0.74
CA GLY A 563 3.19 27.71 1.17
C GLY A 563 2.50 27.49 2.52
N ILE A 564 1.73 28.44 3.04
CA ILE A 564 0.96 28.29 4.28
C ILE A 564 -0.50 28.02 3.95
N TYR A 565 -0.96 26.81 4.26
CA TYR A 565 -2.33 26.36 4.04
C TYR A 565 -3.01 26.08 5.37
N THR A 566 -4.31 26.34 5.45
CA THR A 566 -5.12 26.01 6.62
C THR A 566 -6.46 25.43 6.23
N GLN A 567 -7.00 24.60 7.12
CA GLN A 567 -8.40 24.19 7.09
C GLN A 567 -9.01 24.25 8.49
N ALA A 568 -10.31 24.53 8.55
CA ALA A 568 -11.15 24.32 9.72
C ALA A 568 -12.36 23.48 9.31
N TYR A 569 -12.74 22.49 10.12
CA TYR A 569 -13.83 21.58 9.78
C TYR A 569 -14.67 21.25 11.00
N GLY A 570 -15.94 20.88 10.76
CA GLY A 570 -16.82 20.39 11.80
C GLY A 570 -18.00 19.58 11.27
N GLY A 571 -18.52 18.70 12.12
CA GLY A 571 -19.64 17.81 11.79
C GLY A 571 -19.35 16.36 12.19
N TYR A 572 -19.86 15.42 11.40
CA TYR A 572 -19.60 13.98 11.54
C TYR A 572 -18.40 13.65 10.65
N LEU A 573 -17.22 13.52 11.25
CA LEU A 573 -15.93 13.51 10.56
C LEU A 573 -15.61 12.13 9.94
N GLU A 574 -16.02 11.07 10.63
CA GLU A 574 -15.95 9.68 10.18
C GLU A 574 -17.10 8.85 10.76
N SER A 575 -17.22 7.58 10.36
CA SER A 575 -18.24 6.64 10.84
C SER A 575 -18.38 6.62 12.37
N MET A 576 -17.28 6.77 13.12
CA MET A 576 -17.24 6.66 14.58
C MET A 576 -17.18 7.98 15.34
N PHE A 577 -16.77 9.09 14.72
CA PHE A 577 -16.50 10.35 15.44
C PHE A 577 -17.12 11.56 14.76
N ALA A 578 -17.74 12.41 15.58
CA ALA A 578 -18.08 13.78 15.26
C ALA A 578 -17.10 14.73 15.96
N GLY A 579 -16.99 15.96 15.49
CA GLY A 579 -16.08 16.92 16.09
C GLY A 579 -15.97 18.25 15.37
N VAL A 580 -15.08 19.10 15.90
CA VAL A 580 -14.66 20.36 15.30
C VAL A 580 -13.16 20.50 15.47
N GLY A 581 -12.46 20.86 14.40
CA GLY A 581 -11.00 20.93 14.40
C GLY A 581 -10.44 21.82 13.31
N GLY A 582 -9.12 21.88 13.27
CA GLY A 582 -8.40 22.57 12.22
C GLY A 582 -6.97 22.06 12.07
N GLU A 583 -6.41 22.35 10.90
CA GLU A 583 -5.06 21.96 10.51
C GLU A 583 -4.37 23.15 9.84
N VAL A 584 -3.08 23.30 10.11
CA VAL A 584 -2.18 24.23 9.42
C VAL A 584 -1.01 23.44 8.85
N LEU A 585 -0.59 23.77 7.63
CA LEU A 585 0.55 23.18 6.96
C LEU A 585 1.45 24.27 6.38
N TYR A 586 2.74 24.16 6.63
CA TYR A 586 3.78 24.86 5.90
C TYR A 586 4.50 23.92 4.94
N ARG A 587 4.34 24.16 3.64
CA ARG A 587 4.97 23.40 2.54
C ARG A 587 5.57 24.35 1.51
N PRO A 588 6.89 24.63 1.58
CA PRO A 588 7.56 25.45 0.59
C PRO A 588 7.46 24.84 -0.81
N TYR A 589 7.41 25.70 -1.83
CA TYR A 589 7.37 25.28 -3.23
C TYR A 589 8.60 24.44 -3.60
N ASN A 590 8.37 23.31 -4.26
CA ASN A 590 9.40 22.38 -4.72
C ASN A 590 10.42 21.95 -3.63
N SER A 591 9.96 21.89 -2.38
CA SER A 591 10.78 21.44 -1.24
C SER A 591 10.55 19.95 -0.95
N ASN A 592 11.57 19.31 -0.39
CA ASN A 592 11.50 17.90 0.03
C ASN A 592 11.06 17.72 1.49
N TRP A 593 10.51 18.76 2.13
CA TRP A 593 10.02 18.71 3.49
C TRP A 593 8.78 19.59 3.69
N ALA A 594 7.99 19.27 4.71
CA ALA A 594 6.88 20.09 5.18
C ALA A 594 6.70 19.89 6.70
N ILE A 595 5.97 20.81 7.35
CA ILE A 595 5.57 20.66 8.75
C ILE A 595 4.11 21.09 8.89
N GLY A 596 3.32 20.28 9.59
CA GLY A 596 1.91 20.55 9.86
C GLY A 596 1.57 20.38 11.32
N ALA A 597 0.48 21.00 11.74
CA ALA A 597 -0.10 20.81 13.06
C ALA A 597 -1.63 20.77 12.97
N ASP A 598 -2.25 19.87 13.71
CA ASP A 598 -3.70 19.78 13.80
C ASP A 598 -4.20 19.56 15.23
N VAL A 599 -5.43 19.99 15.48
CA VAL A 599 -6.14 19.76 16.73
C VAL A 599 -7.64 19.65 16.46
N THR A 600 -8.27 18.64 17.06
CA THR A 600 -9.70 18.37 16.92
C THR A 600 -10.30 18.06 18.28
N ALA A 601 -11.38 18.75 18.63
CA ALA A 601 -12.29 18.35 19.70
C ALA A 601 -13.27 17.32 19.13
N ILE A 602 -13.37 16.16 19.77
CA ILE A 602 -14.09 15.00 19.25
C ILE A 602 -15.14 14.50 20.23
N SER A 603 -16.17 13.86 19.70
CA SER A 603 -17.19 13.12 20.43
C SER A 603 -17.53 11.87 19.62
N GLN A 604 -17.54 10.72 20.27
CA GLN A 604 -17.81 9.44 19.64
C GLN A 604 -19.31 9.33 19.34
N ARG A 605 -19.60 8.94 18.09
CA ARG A 605 -20.96 8.81 17.56
C ARG A 605 -21.64 7.61 18.19
N ASP A 606 -22.92 7.76 18.51
CA ASP A 606 -23.76 6.65 18.95
C ASP A 606 -24.12 5.77 17.72
N PRO A 607 -23.74 4.48 17.69
CA PRO A 607 -24.02 3.60 16.55
C PRO A 607 -25.53 3.37 16.32
N GLU A 608 -26.38 3.56 17.33
CA GLU A 608 -27.84 3.40 17.21
C GLU A 608 -28.53 4.66 16.65
N SER A 609 -27.76 5.74 16.42
CA SER A 609 -28.28 7.03 15.99
C SER A 609 -27.58 7.55 14.74
N TRP A 610 -28.35 8.14 13.83
CA TRP A 610 -27.82 8.78 12.63
C TRP A 610 -27.00 10.03 12.95
N PHE A 611 -27.38 10.76 13.99
CA PHE A 611 -26.87 12.08 14.34
C PHE A 611 -26.58 12.22 15.84
N GLY A 612 -26.55 11.10 16.56
CA GLY A 612 -26.26 11.06 17.99
C GLY A 612 -24.77 10.91 18.26
N THR A 613 -24.37 11.38 19.43
CA THR A 613 -23.09 11.06 20.06
C THR A 613 -23.37 10.52 21.45
N PHE A 614 -22.45 9.75 22.01
CA PHE A 614 -22.59 9.30 23.38
C PHE A 614 -22.63 10.49 24.35
N ASP A 615 -23.57 10.47 25.28
CA ASP A 615 -23.74 11.51 26.30
C ASP A 615 -22.88 11.28 27.56
N GLU A 616 -22.48 10.03 27.81
CA GLU A 616 -21.72 9.59 28.98
C GLU A 616 -20.51 8.73 28.57
N GLU A 617 -19.41 8.77 29.32
CA GLU A 617 -18.21 7.95 29.05
C GLU A 617 -18.48 6.45 29.22
N LEU A 618 -19.28 6.09 30.23
CA LEU A 618 -19.54 4.70 30.59
C LEU A 618 -20.86 4.24 29.96
N GLN A 619 -20.78 3.25 29.09
CA GLN A 619 -21.92 2.69 28.36
C GLN A 619 -22.15 1.24 28.80
N TYR A 620 -23.40 0.79 28.73
CA TYR A 620 -23.78 -0.59 29.02
C TYR A 620 -24.22 -1.28 27.74
N HIS A 621 -23.60 -2.42 27.41
CA HIS A 621 -23.97 -3.21 26.25
C HIS A 621 -24.88 -4.35 26.67
N GLU A 622 -26.13 -4.34 26.19
CA GLU A 622 -27.13 -5.32 26.61
C GLU A 622 -26.80 -6.74 26.13
N LYS A 623 -26.25 -6.90 24.92
CA LYS A 623 -25.96 -8.21 24.35
C LYS A 623 -24.80 -8.92 25.06
N ASP A 624 -23.74 -8.18 25.37
CA ASP A 624 -22.56 -8.72 26.07
C ASP A 624 -22.68 -8.64 27.60
N GLN A 625 -23.74 -8.01 28.13
CA GLN A 625 -23.99 -7.78 29.57
C GLN A 625 -22.78 -7.14 30.28
N ALA A 626 -22.13 -6.18 29.61
CA ALA A 626 -20.87 -5.60 30.05
C ALA A 626 -20.88 -4.07 29.93
N TYR A 627 -20.18 -3.41 30.86
CA TYR A 627 -19.89 -1.98 30.74
C TYR A 627 -18.61 -1.76 29.92
N TYR A 628 -18.62 -0.71 29.11
CA TYR A 628 -17.48 -0.30 28.30
C TYR A 628 -17.35 1.23 28.28
N LYS A 629 -16.16 1.70 27.95
CA LYS A 629 -15.88 3.13 27.85
C LYS A 629 -15.87 3.60 26.40
N VAL A 630 -16.33 4.82 26.19
CA VAL A 630 -16.31 5.54 24.92
C VAL A 630 -15.74 6.94 25.12
N ILE A 631 -15.45 7.65 24.04
CA ILE A 631 -15.04 9.06 24.11
C ILE A 631 -16.29 9.94 23.94
N ASP A 632 -17.00 10.25 25.03
CA ASP A 632 -18.11 11.21 24.98
C ASP A 632 -17.61 12.60 24.57
N LYS A 633 -16.50 13.06 25.17
CA LYS A 633 -15.82 14.33 24.85
C LYS A 633 -14.31 14.17 24.99
N GLY A 634 -13.59 14.39 23.90
CA GLY A 634 -12.15 14.24 23.85
C GLY A 634 -11.45 15.26 22.96
N THR A 635 -10.13 15.13 22.87
CA THR A 635 -9.30 15.88 21.94
C THR A 635 -8.25 14.97 21.33
N THR A 636 -7.91 15.21 20.07
CA THR A 636 -6.83 14.55 19.33
C THR A 636 -6.11 15.58 18.46
N GLY A 637 -4.84 15.33 18.12
CA GLY A 637 -4.07 16.25 17.29
C GLY A 637 -2.58 15.96 17.34
N PHE A 638 -1.86 16.34 16.29
CA PHE A 638 -0.44 16.06 16.09
C PHE A 638 0.31 17.28 15.57
N VAL A 639 1.60 17.36 15.91
CA VAL A 639 2.57 18.12 15.11
C VAL A 639 3.34 17.10 14.28
N THR A 640 3.25 17.22 12.95
CA THR A 640 3.80 16.24 12.00
C THR A 640 4.86 16.86 11.09
N GLY A 641 6.05 16.27 11.08
CA GLY A 641 7.09 16.56 10.11
C GLY A 641 7.04 15.58 8.93
N TYR A 642 7.25 16.09 7.73
CA TYR A 642 7.30 15.34 6.47
C TYR A 642 8.68 15.51 5.84
N TYR A 643 9.30 14.43 5.39
CA TYR A 643 10.61 14.47 4.76
C TYR A 643 10.77 13.43 3.65
N MET A 644 11.24 13.88 2.48
CA MET A 644 11.56 13.08 1.30
C MET A 644 13.08 13.08 1.07
N PRO A 645 13.83 12.10 1.62
CA PRO A 645 15.28 12.05 1.48
C PRO A 645 15.72 11.98 0.02
N GLN A 646 16.88 12.59 -0.27
CA GLN A 646 17.53 12.55 -1.58
C GLN A 646 18.80 11.67 -1.57
N TRP A 647 18.99 10.88 -0.51
CA TRP A 647 20.13 9.96 -0.39
C TRP A 647 19.89 8.73 -1.25
N GLY A 648 20.86 8.31 -2.07
CA GLY A 648 20.66 7.24 -3.05
C GLY A 648 20.18 5.89 -2.48
N PHE A 649 20.51 5.56 -1.22
CA PHE A 649 20.05 4.33 -0.56
C PHE A 649 18.62 4.41 0.02
N LEU A 650 18.04 5.62 0.08
CA LEU A 650 16.68 5.94 0.53
C LEU A 650 15.96 6.88 -0.46
N SER A 651 16.34 6.85 -1.74
CA SER A 651 15.64 7.65 -2.75
C SER A 651 14.20 7.17 -2.87
N ASP A 652 13.32 8.08 -3.27
CA ASP A 652 11.90 7.77 -3.49
C ASP A 652 11.20 7.27 -2.22
N THR A 653 11.58 7.83 -1.07
CA THR A 653 10.94 7.56 0.22
C THR A 653 10.30 8.81 0.82
N LEU A 654 9.28 8.60 1.66
CA LEU A 654 8.64 9.62 2.47
C LEU A 654 8.59 9.14 3.92
N PHE A 655 9.07 10.00 4.83
CA PHE A 655 8.92 9.87 6.27
C PHE A 655 7.87 10.87 6.74
N LYS A 656 6.88 10.40 7.50
CA LYS A 656 5.97 11.25 8.28
C LYS A 656 6.13 10.90 9.75
N VAL A 657 6.47 11.89 10.57
CA VAL A 657 6.67 11.69 12.01
C VAL A 657 5.80 12.69 12.75
N GLY A 658 4.75 12.19 13.40
CA GLY A 658 3.80 12.99 14.18
C GLY A 658 3.96 12.73 15.67
N VAL A 659 4.01 13.78 16.49
CA VAL A 659 3.96 13.69 17.95
C VAL A 659 2.69 14.37 18.43
N GLY A 660 1.90 13.70 19.27
CA GLY A 660 0.57 14.20 19.60
C GLY A 660 -0.27 13.26 20.46
N LYS A 661 -1.57 13.53 20.45
CA LYS A 661 -2.59 12.81 21.22
C LYS A 661 -3.49 12.01 20.29
N PHE A 662 -3.58 10.71 20.54
CA PHE A 662 -4.41 9.75 19.80
C PHE A 662 -5.87 9.77 20.30
N LEU A 663 -6.74 9.02 19.62
CA LEU A 663 -8.19 9.02 19.86
C LEU A 663 -8.57 8.53 21.27
N ALA A 664 -7.91 7.48 21.78
CA ALA A 664 -8.19 6.93 23.11
C ALA A 664 -7.65 7.83 24.25
N GLY A 665 -7.02 8.96 23.90
CA GLY A 665 -6.52 9.96 24.83
C GLY A 665 -5.05 9.82 25.18
N ASP A 666 -4.43 8.72 24.76
CA ASP A 666 -3.01 8.41 24.88
C ASP A 666 -2.12 9.37 24.07
N ILE A 667 -0.93 9.63 24.59
CA ILE A 667 0.04 10.56 23.99
C ILE A 667 1.23 9.77 23.47
N GLY A 668 1.69 10.12 22.27
CA GLY A 668 2.81 9.41 21.70
C GLY A 668 3.27 9.92 20.35
N THR A 669 3.94 9.03 19.63
CA THR A 669 4.55 9.30 18.33
C THR A 669 4.03 8.30 17.30
N ARG A 670 3.60 8.81 16.15
CA ARG A 670 3.31 8.02 14.95
C ARG A 670 4.43 8.21 13.94
N ILE A 671 5.03 7.12 13.51
CA ILE A 671 6.06 7.07 12.47
C ILE A 671 5.47 6.33 11.27
N ASP A 672 5.47 6.97 10.11
CA ASP A 672 5.04 6.42 8.82
C ASP A 672 6.22 6.52 7.85
N PHE A 673 6.56 5.38 7.24
CA PHE A 673 7.58 5.27 6.21
C PHE A 673 6.95 4.67 4.96
N SER A 674 7.20 5.28 3.81
CA SER A 674 6.79 4.73 2.52
C SER A 674 7.82 4.92 1.43
N LYS A 675 7.77 4.03 0.44
CA LYS A 675 8.55 4.08 -0.80
C LYS A 675 7.61 4.16 -1.99
N GLN A 676 7.97 5.00 -2.95
CA GLN A 676 7.34 5.06 -4.26
C GLN A 676 8.19 4.33 -5.31
N PHE A 677 7.55 3.49 -6.12
CA PHE A 677 8.17 2.77 -7.23
C PHE A 677 8.01 3.53 -8.55
N LYS A 678 8.71 3.10 -9.61
CA LYS A 678 8.70 3.80 -10.92
C LYS A 678 7.30 3.94 -11.53
N SER A 679 6.40 2.98 -11.30
CA SER A 679 5.00 3.08 -11.76
C SER A 679 4.18 4.14 -10.99
N GLY A 680 4.70 4.59 -9.85
CA GLY A 680 4.03 5.44 -8.88
C GLY A 680 3.27 4.68 -7.80
N VAL A 681 3.23 3.34 -7.82
CA VAL A 681 2.76 2.54 -6.67
C VAL A 681 3.57 2.92 -5.43
N ILE A 682 2.89 3.09 -4.30
CA ILE A 682 3.51 3.41 -3.01
C ILE A 682 3.28 2.22 -2.09
N ALA A 683 4.33 1.71 -1.45
CA ALA A 683 4.22 0.75 -0.35
C ALA A 683 4.74 1.42 0.92
N GLY A 684 4.02 1.27 2.02
CA GLY A 684 4.39 1.89 3.29
C GLY A 684 4.01 1.06 4.51
N ALA A 685 4.57 1.47 5.64
CA ALA A 685 4.29 0.92 6.95
C ALA A 685 4.26 2.05 7.98
N PHE A 686 3.44 1.89 9.01
CA PHE A 686 3.38 2.82 10.12
C PHE A 686 3.41 2.10 11.47
N VAL A 687 3.88 2.83 12.47
CA VAL A 687 3.87 2.42 13.88
C VAL A 687 3.45 3.60 14.76
N SER A 688 2.57 3.35 15.73
CA SER A 688 2.15 4.31 16.75
C SER A 688 2.65 3.82 18.11
N LEU A 689 3.58 4.55 18.72
CA LEU A 689 4.15 4.27 20.04
C LEU A 689 3.60 5.27 21.04
N THR A 690 3.02 4.80 22.15
CA THR A 690 2.21 5.62 23.05
C THR A 690 2.56 5.34 24.51
N ASP A 691 1.98 6.13 25.42
CA ASP A 691 2.17 5.99 26.87
C ASP A 691 1.24 4.97 27.54
N MET A 692 0.42 4.24 26.77
CA MET A 692 -0.47 3.19 27.31
C MET A 692 0.32 2.00 27.88
N THR A 693 -0.17 1.44 28.98
CA THR A 693 0.41 0.21 29.54
C THR A 693 0.02 -1.03 28.72
N THR A 694 0.72 -2.15 28.94
CA THR A 694 0.43 -3.40 28.23
C THR A 694 -0.96 -3.94 28.57
N GLU A 695 -1.44 -3.71 29.80
CA GLU A 695 -2.79 -4.07 30.24
C GLU A 695 -3.87 -3.20 29.59
N GLU A 696 -3.61 -1.90 29.40
CA GLU A 696 -4.52 -0.98 28.72
C GLU A 696 -4.61 -1.25 27.22
N TYR A 697 -3.49 -1.58 26.60
CA TYR A 697 -3.42 -1.86 25.17
C TYR A 697 -3.99 -3.25 24.81
N GLY A 698 -3.74 -4.25 25.65
CA GLY A 698 -4.04 -5.66 25.37
C GLY A 698 -2.96 -6.34 24.53
N GLU A 699 -3.35 -7.32 23.71
CA GLU A 699 -2.45 -8.00 22.75
C GLU A 699 -1.82 -7.00 21.77
N GLY A 700 -0.53 -7.15 21.45
CA GLY A 700 0.13 -6.40 20.37
C GLY A 700 1.01 -5.21 20.79
N SER A 701 0.98 -4.80 22.05
CA SER A 701 1.77 -3.72 22.69
C SER A 701 1.76 -2.31 22.09
N TYR A 702 1.57 -2.14 20.77
CA TYR A 702 1.52 -0.88 20.06
C TYR A 702 0.90 -1.05 18.66
N THR A 703 0.30 0.01 18.12
CA THR A 703 -0.42 -0.05 16.83
C THR A 703 0.59 -0.05 15.67
N LYS A 704 0.41 -0.97 14.71
CA LYS A 704 1.24 -1.07 13.51
C LYS A 704 0.41 -1.49 12.30
N GLY A 705 0.81 -1.09 11.11
CA GLY A 705 0.13 -1.47 9.89
C GLY A 705 0.97 -1.24 8.65
N PHE A 706 0.54 -1.85 7.54
CA PHE A 706 1.18 -1.79 6.23
C PHE A 706 0.14 -1.37 5.21
N TYR A 707 0.55 -0.71 4.14
CA TYR A 707 -0.36 -0.33 3.07
C TYR A 707 0.32 -0.30 1.71
N VAL A 708 -0.50 -0.51 0.67
CA VAL A 708 -0.13 -0.31 -0.72
C VAL A 708 -1.12 0.67 -1.32
N SER A 709 -0.63 1.75 -1.92
CA SER A 709 -1.43 2.71 -2.69
C SER A 709 -1.12 2.57 -4.17
N ILE A 710 -2.15 2.32 -4.98
CA ILE A 710 -2.04 2.07 -6.42
C ILE A 710 -2.72 3.22 -7.17
N PRO A 711 -1.99 3.94 -8.05
CA PRO A 711 -2.59 4.88 -8.99
C PRO A 711 -3.67 4.25 -9.86
N PHE A 712 -4.80 4.92 -10.03
CA PHE A 712 -5.88 4.39 -10.88
C PHE A 712 -5.47 4.27 -12.33
N ASP A 713 -4.61 5.16 -12.80
CA ASP A 713 -4.05 5.09 -14.14
C ASP A 713 -3.20 3.81 -14.40
N LEU A 714 -2.92 2.96 -13.42
CA LEU A 714 -2.33 1.63 -13.67
C LEU A 714 -3.38 0.52 -13.85
N ILE A 715 -4.61 0.73 -13.38
CA ILE A 715 -5.66 -0.30 -13.31
C ILE A 715 -6.95 0.09 -14.04
N THR A 716 -7.11 1.34 -14.46
CA THR A 716 -8.25 1.84 -15.23
C THR A 716 -7.91 2.03 -16.70
N VAL A 717 -8.93 1.96 -17.56
CA VAL A 717 -8.77 2.20 -19.01
C VAL A 717 -8.68 3.69 -19.36
N LYS A 718 -8.91 4.58 -18.40
CA LYS A 718 -8.80 6.03 -18.56
C LYS A 718 -7.69 6.58 -17.67
N PRO A 719 -6.96 7.62 -18.11
CA PRO A 719 -6.01 8.33 -17.25
C PRO A 719 -6.71 8.95 -16.04
N SER A 720 -6.03 8.96 -14.90
CA SER A 720 -6.50 9.58 -13.65
C SER A 720 -5.32 9.89 -12.72
N SER A 721 -5.38 11.01 -11.99
CA SER A 721 -4.43 11.30 -10.90
C SER A 721 -4.82 10.66 -9.56
N SER A 722 -6.04 10.09 -9.47
CA SER A 722 -6.57 9.44 -8.28
C SER A 722 -5.91 8.09 -7.98
N ARG A 723 -6.05 7.63 -6.74
CA ARG A 723 -5.40 6.41 -6.24
C ARG A 723 -6.34 5.62 -5.34
N SER A 724 -6.14 4.30 -5.29
CA SER A 724 -6.72 3.43 -4.25
C SER A 724 -5.67 3.06 -3.23
N GLN A 725 -6.07 2.87 -1.97
CA GLN A 725 -5.19 2.41 -0.89
C GLN A 725 -5.76 1.14 -0.25
N PHE A 726 -4.90 0.15 -0.10
CA PHE A 726 -5.16 -1.09 0.62
C PHE A 726 -4.31 -1.10 1.87
N THR A 727 -4.94 -1.15 3.05
CA THR A 727 -4.26 -1.15 4.33
C THR A 727 -4.50 -2.49 5.03
N TRP A 728 -3.45 -3.05 5.62
CA TRP A 728 -3.52 -4.22 6.48
C TRP A 728 -2.94 -3.89 7.85
N GLN A 729 -3.70 -4.18 8.89
CA GLN A 729 -3.28 -4.07 10.28
C GLN A 729 -3.38 -5.47 10.91
N PRO A 730 -2.28 -6.04 11.43
CA PRO A 730 -2.28 -7.41 11.96
C PRO A 730 -3.25 -7.62 13.12
N LEU A 731 -3.50 -6.56 13.90
CA LEU A 731 -4.42 -6.55 15.02
C LEU A 731 -4.95 -5.14 15.26
N THR A 732 -6.26 -4.98 15.23
CA THR A 732 -6.92 -3.71 15.52
C THR A 732 -7.16 -3.57 17.02
N ARG A 733 -6.55 -2.55 17.63
CA ARG A 733 -6.70 -2.16 19.04
C ARG A 733 -7.02 -0.67 19.15
N ASP A 734 -7.41 -0.22 20.34
CA ASP A 734 -7.85 1.15 20.57
C ASP A 734 -6.69 2.15 20.77
N GLY A 735 -5.54 1.69 21.26
CA GLY A 735 -4.36 2.54 21.48
C GLY A 735 -3.65 2.98 20.21
N GLY A 736 -3.11 4.20 20.18
CA GLY A 736 -2.32 4.69 19.04
C GLY A 736 -3.12 4.94 17.76
N GLN A 737 -4.44 5.11 17.88
CA GLN A 737 -5.36 5.31 16.77
C GLN A 737 -5.54 6.78 16.41
N VAL A 738 -5.51 7.10 15.12
CA VAL A 738 -5.64 8.46 14.58
C VAL A 738 -7.04 8.67 14.00
N LEU A 739 -7.50 9.92 14.04
CA LEU A 739 -8.74 10.35 13.40
C LEU A 739 -8.61 10.31 11.87
N ASN A 740 -9.58 9.71 11.17
CA ASN A 740 -9.63 9.77 9.72
C ASN A 740 -10.40 11.02 9.28
N LYS A 741 -9.69 12.09 8.95
CA LYS A 741 -10.26 13.33 8.40
C LYS A 741 -10.55 13.17 6.92
N GLN A 742 -11.54 13.89 6.40
CA GLN A 742 -11.83 13.91 4.95
C GLN A 742 -10.65 14.40 4.12
N TYR A 743 -9.99 15.46 4.60
CA TYR A 743 -8.89 16.10 3.91
C TYR A 743 -7.69 16.21 4.85
N ASN A 744 -6.51 15.92 4.31
CA ASN A 744 -5.22 16.21 4.93
C ASN A 744 -4.51 17.23 4.06
N LEU A 745 -4.04 18.35 4.62
CA LEU A 745 -3.44 19.42 3.81
C LEU A 745 -2.20 18.94 3.06
N PHE A 746 -1.45 17.97 3.60
CA PHE A 746 -0.29 17.40 2.91
C PHE A 746 -0.67 16.68 1.61
N GLU A 747 -1.84 16.05 1.55
CA GLU A 747 -2.36 15.43 0.32
C GLU A 747 -2.96 16.48 -0.62
N GLN A 748 -3.72 17.44 -0.07
CA GLN A 748 -4.35 18.51 -0.85
C GLN A 748 -3.33 19.44 -1.51
N THR A 749 -2.11 19.52 -0.99
CA THR A 749 -1.04 20.37 -1.53
C THR A 749 0.00 19.60 -2.34
N ASP A 750 -0.30 18.36 -2.78
CA ASP A 750 0.68 17.48 -3.41
C ASP A 750 1.37 18.09 -4.63
N ALA A 751 0.65 18.85 -5.47
CA ALA A 751 1.20 19.49 -6.67
C ALA A 751 2.33 20.49 -6.39
N ARG A 752 2.51 20.97 -5.15
CA ARG A 752 3.65 21.82 -4.76
C ARG A 752 4.98 21.07 -4.73
N SER A 753 4.94 19.77 -4.44
CA SER A 753 6.12 18.88 -4.44
C SER A 753 5.61 17.44 -4.55
N PRO A 754 5.37 16.93 -5.77
CA PRO A 754 4.60 15.70 -5.99
C PRO A 754 5.18 14.45 -5.32
N TRP A 755 4.35 13.82 -4.49
CA TRP A 755 4.54 12.49 -3.95
C TRP A 755 3.44 11.55 -4.44
N PHE A 756 2.18 11.90 -4.24
CA PHE A 756 1.06 11.06 -4.64
C PHE A 756 0.83 11.09 -6.16
N GLN A 757 1.04 12.24 -6.80
CA GLN A 757 0.84 12.44 -8.23
C GLN A 757 2.14 12.44 -9.03
N ARG A 758 3.26 11.94 -8.47
CA ARG A 758 4.52 11.84 -9.21
C ARG A 758 4.32 11.02 -10.51
N PRO A 759 4.83 11.49 -11.66
CA PRO A 759 4.69 10.78 -12.93
C PRO A 759 5.37 9.42 -12.91
N SER A 760 4.83 8.48 -13.70
CA SER A 760 5.48 7.20 -13.94
C SER A 760 6.82 7.41 -14.66
N SER A 761 7.87 6.75 -14.20
CA SER A 761 9.17 6.70 -14.86
C SER A 761 9.46 5.34 -15.50
N VAL A 762 8.43 4.50 -15.67
CA VAL A 762 8.50 3.26 -16.45
C VAL A 762 8.56 3.64 -17.92
N LYS A 763 9.53 3.07 -18.65
CA LYS A 763 9.75 3.34 -20.08
C LYS A 763 9.07 2.30 -20.95
#